data_AF-A0A432ILP0-F1
#
_entry.id   AF-A0A432ILP0-F1
#
_cell.length_a   1.000
_cell.length_b   1.000
_cell.length_c   1.000
_cell.angle_alpha   90.00
_cell.angle_beta   90.00
_cell.angle_gamma   90.00
#
_symmetry.space_group_name_H-M   'P 1'
#
loop_
_entity.id
_entity.type
_entity.pdbx_description
1 polymer ?
#
loop_
_entity_poly.entity_id
_entity_poly.type
_entity_poly.pdbx_seq_one_letter_code
_entity_poly.pdbx_strand_id
1 'polypeptide(L)'
;MRHLILMVFVVIFPALVVADAPAPVKVFILAGQSNMEGKGAVNTLEYLGEDPEYGHLLADIQKDGEWIVRDDVFIDYLGRSGPLTVGFGSNPGPHGPRIGPELAIGTVLGDAFDEKILLIKTAWGGKDVAKDFLPPSMGGPGEFYTKMMENVDRVLADIGSVVPGYKDEGYEICGFIWFQGWNDMVDKDKTAAYAERFTAFIDDIRKRWKVDNLPVVIGELGSGGFKASGKVADFRAAQAEVAAVERFRGNVKFAHTSPYWDWNADQLYRDDVWKKEDERHKFYRIASDRPYHYLGSGKIYYLMGWAMGHGMKELLGMDGLPPRCSTGGEFYRFAHRVVHVPELVQQNIKGAHGGFAVDRIADGGDGSTWFCLKGVGLVQIDPDLTRMKVVGGDEAIVNANVHNTCILRQGNKRLLVLPSDEAQKIYIVDDKGKVMRTFPNPYGDDGGAFRVCDIEVVEGLMFAANGYADNIIFIADPFEAKTEQPDTGVWAPMSFGGRGTAHGKFGTAHGITAVPGTDVFTIADRANARLESYTREGRYIGGIQFEAGTMPCDVDYAGNLAVVGCLKGAGGSTPAPIHLLQDGNIVATLKLQEDLGLEGWTHVHNAAIRVLDRPGYLGIPRVMIIASGWNPGRIAILEQVIGLLETLHYWFIQPLFDPGRSAQVFEDELEQHESADTHQNLSHKHRESCDDGQHIERIGRSQDRGHH
;
A
#
# COMPACT_ATOMS: atom_id res chain seq x y z
N MET A 1 -2.41 60.36 -67.00
CA MET A 1 -2.46 59.31 -65.97
C MET A 1 -3.78 58.56 -66.14
N ARG A 2 -3.73 57.27 -66.49
CA ARG A 2 -4.90 56.40 -66.68
C ARG A 2 -5.26 55.80 -65.32
N HIS A 3 -6.46 56.07 -64.82
CA HIS A 3 -7.01 55.39 -63.65
C HIS A 3 -7.95 54.27 -64.11
N LEU A 4 -7.52 53.03 -63.84
CA LEU A 4 -8.26 51.80 -64.10
C LEU A 4 -9.10 51.50 -62.84
N ILE A 5 -10.43 51.55 -62.97
CA ILE A 5 -11.35 51.14 -61.89
C ILE A 5 -11.53 49.63 -61.99
N LEU A 6 -11.00 48.90 -61.01
CA LEU A 6 -11.15 47.46 -60.87
C LEU A 6 -12.38 47.18 -59.98
N MET A 7 -13.43 46.63 -60.57
CA MET A 7 -14.67 46.26 -59.88
C MET A 7 -14.55 44.79 -59.44
N VAL A 8 -14.38 44.56 -58.13
CA VAL A 8 -14.26 43.21 -57.56
C VAL A 8 -15.65 42.66 -57.24
N PHE A 9 -16.05 41.59 -57.94
CA PHE A 9 -17.22 40.78 -57.59
C PHE A 9 -16.84 39.83 -56.45
N VAL A 10 -17.46 40.00 -55.28
CA VAL A 10 -17.38 39.04 -54.17
C VAL A 10 -18.41 37.94 -54.44
N VAL A 11 -17.92 36.75 -54.80
CA VAL A 11 -18.74 35.53 -54.91
C VAL A 11 -18.74 34.86 -53.54
N ILE A 12 -19.87 34.90 -52.85
CA ILE A 12 -20.09 34.18 -51.59
C ILE A 12 -20.49 32.75 -51.95
N PHE A 13 -19.58 31.79 -51.76
CA PHE A 13 -19.93 30.37 -51.77
C PHE A 13 -20.57 30.00 -50.43
N PRO A 14 -21.78 29.41 -50.39
CA PRO A 14 -22.31 28.84 -49.16
C PRO A 14 -21.44 27.62 -48.79
N ALA A 15 -20.80 27.67 -47.62
CA ALA A 15 -20.17 26.49 -47.04
C ALA A 15 -21.29 25.49 -46.70
N LEU A 16 -21.34 24.38 -47.44
CA LEU A 16 -22.13 23.21 -47.04
C LEU A 16 -21.50 22.70 -45.74
N VAL A 17 -22.16 22.91 -44.60
CA VAL A 17 -21.86 22.20 -43.37
C VAL A 17 -22.38 20.78 -43.57
N VAL A 18 -21.51 19.87 -43.99
CA VAL A 18 -21.78 18.44 -43.91
C VAL A 18 -21.72 18.10 -42.42
N ALA A 19 -22.86 17.77 -41.81
CA ALA A 19 -22.86 17.21 -40.48
C ALA A 19 -22.11 15.88 -40.52
N ASP A 20 -21.10 15.70 -39.66
CA ASP A 20 -20.42 14.42 -39.53
C ASP A 20 -21.45 13.33 -39.20
N ALA A 21 -21.22 12.13 -39.76
CA ALA A 21 -22.00 10.96 -39.39
C ALA A 21 -21.86 10.75 -37.86
N PRO A 22 -22.95 10.40 -37.14
CA PRO A 22 -22.86 10.23 -35.68
C PRO A 22 -21.81 9.14 -35.36
N ALA A 23 -20.96 9.41 -34.37
CA ALA A 23 -19.94 8.47 -33.96
C ALA A 23 -20.58 7.21 -33.34
N PRO A 24 -19.99 6.01 -33.54
CA PRO A 24 -20.55 4.77 -33.03
C PRO A 24 -20.55 4.73 -31.50
N VAL A 25 -21.54 4.03 -30.92
CA VAL A 25 -21.60 3.80 -29.47
C VAL A 25 -20.41 2.96 -29.02
N LYS A 26 -19.71 3.39 -27.96
CA LYS A 26 -18.57 2.68 -27.37
C LYS A 26 -19.07 1.61 -26.41
N VAL A 27 -18.76 0.35 -26.68
CA VAL A 27 -19.27 -0.81 -25.92
C VAL A 27 -18.17 -1.42 -25.07
N PHE A 28 -18.44 -1.57 -23.77
CA PHE A 28 -17.57 -2.27 -22.83
C PHE A 28 -18.32 -3.43 -22.18
N ILE A 29 -17.67 -4.59 -22.14
CA ILE A 29 -18.30 -5.82 -21.64
C ILE A 29 -17.74 -6.11 -20.24
N LEU A 30 -18.62 -6.21 -19.25
CA LEU A 30 -18.27 -6.47 -17.86
C LEU A 30 -18.71 -7.88 -17.48
N ALA A 31 -17.78 -8.77 -17.18
CA ALA A 31 -18.07 -10.18 -16.93
C ALA A 31 -17.37 -10.72 -15.68
N GLY A 32 -17.93 -11.80 -15.11
CA GLY A 32 -17.32 -12.47 -13.97
C GLY A 32 -18.36 -13.10 -13.04
N GLN A 33 -18.02 -13.15 -11.75
CA GLN A 33 -18.87 -13.78 -10.73
C GLN A 33 -19.59 -12.76 -9.81
N SER A 34 -19.96 -13.18 -8.60
CA SER A 34 -20.68 -12.36 -7.60
C SER A 34 -20.06 -10.98 -7.30
N ASN A 35 -18.74 -10.83 -7.39
CA ASN A 35 -18.08 -9.55 -7.18
C ASN A 35 -18.12 -8.65 -8.43
N MET A 36 -18.26 -9.20 -9.65
CA MET A 36 -18.69 -8.41 -10.79
C MET A 36 -20.19 -8.08 -10.70
N GLU A 37 -21.04 -9.03 -10.25
CA GLU A 37 -22.47 -8.75 -10.03
C GLU A 37 -22.63 -7.53 -9.11
N GLY A 38 -21.82 -7.45 -8.06
CA GLY A 38 -21.83 -6.34 -7.12
C GLY A 38 -22.63 -6.63 -5.85
N LYS A 39 -21.95 -6.67 -4.71
CA LYS A 39 -22.55 -6.86 -3.38
C LYS A 39 -22.40 -5.62 -2.49
N GLY A 40 -21.83 -4.53 -3.01
CA GLY A 40 -21.65 -3.28 -2.28
C GLY A 40 -23.00 -2.64 -2.02
N ALA A 41 -23.41 -2.44 -0.77
CA ALA A 41 -24.69 -1.80 -0.47
C ALA A 41 -24.59 -0.28 -0.66
N VAL A 42 -25.57 0.32 -1.36
CA VAL A 42 -25.57 1.75 -1.71
C VAL A 42 -25.52 2.64 -0.46
N ASN A 43 -26.17 2.23 0.63
CA ASN A 43 -26.17 2.97 1.89
C ASN A 43 -24.79 3.08 2.55
N THR A 44 -23.81 2.28 2.11
CA THR A 44 -22.42 2.32 2.61
C THR A 44 -21.49 3.10 1.70
N LEU A 45 -21.99 3.61 0.57
CA LEU A 45 -21.15 4.26 -0.44
C LEU A 45 -20.72 5.67 -0.03
N GLU A 46 -21.54 6.40 0.74
CA GLU A 46 -21.17 7.72 1.27
C GLU A 46 -19.93 7.70 2.17
N TYR A 47 -19.65 6.54 2.79
CA TYR A 47 -18.42 6.33 3.56
C TYR A 47 -17.15 6.47 2.71
N LEU A 48 -17.24 6.41 1.36
CA LEU A 48 -16.16 6.81 0.47
C LEU A 48 -15.65 8.22 0.79
N GLY A 49 -16.54 9.18 1.07
CA GLY A 49 -16.18 10.56 1.39
C GLY A 49 -15.37 10.73 2.67
N GLU A 50 -15.33 9.72 3.55
CA GLU A 50 -14.48 9.69 4.75
C GLU A 50 -13.08 9.13 4.48
N ASP A 51 -12.81 8.64 3.27
CA ASP A 51 -11.47 8.17 2.92
C ASP A 51 -10.50 9.36 2.75
N PRO A 52 -9.35 9.35 3.45
CA PRO A 52 -8.41 10.48 3.41
C PRO A 52 -7.72 10.67 2.07
N GLU A 53 -7.63 9.63 1.23
CA GLU A 53 -6.99 9.71 -0.09
C GLU A 53 -8.03 9.82 -1.20
N TYR A 54 -9.09 9.02 -1.13
CA TYR A 54 -10.05 8.86 -2.22
C TYR A 54 -11.41 9.53 -1.98
N GLY A 55 -11.60 10.22 -0.85
CA GLY A 55 -12.90 10.81 -0.51
C GLY A 55 -13.42 11.85 -1.51
N HIS A 56 -12.51 12.50 -2.24
CA HIS A 56 -12.86 13.43 -3.32
C HIS A 56 -13.67 12.78 -4.45
N LEU A 57 -13.51 11.46 -4.68
CA LEU A 57 -14.21 10.73 -5.73
C LEU A 57 -15.71 10.55 -5.47
N LEU A 58 -16.20 10.84 -4.26
CA LEU A 58 -17.64 10.82 -3.99
C LEU A 58 -18.37 11.87 -4.84
N ALA A 59 -17.71 13.00 -5.15
CA ALA A 59 -18.28 14.07 -5.97
C ALA A 59 -18.55 13.64 -7.43
N ASP A 60 -17.88 12.60 -7.92
CA ASP A 60 -18.06 12.06 -9.27
C ASP A 60 -19.39 11.31 -9.42
N ILE A 61 -19.99 10.89 -8.30
CA ILE A 61 -21.20 10.06 -8.28
C ILE A 61 -22.32 10.60 -7.40
N GLN A 62 -22.07 11.65 -6.61
CA GLN A 62 -23.06 12.26 -5.74
C GLN A 62 -22.98 13.78 -5.81
N LYS A 63 -24.14 14.43 -5.92
CA LYS A 63 -24.26 15.88 -5.90
C LYS A 63 -25.46 16.27 -5.05
N ASP A 64 -25.26 17.20 -4.11
CA ASP A 64 -26.31 17.72 -3.23
C ASP A 64 -27.06 16.60 -2.45
N GLY A 65 -26.36 15.51 -2.12
CA GLY A 65 -26.92 14.33 -1.42
C GLY A 65 -27.64 13.33 -2.33
N GLU A 66 -27.80 13.63 -3.62
CA GLU A 66 -28.45 12.77 -4.60
C GLU A 66 -27.43 12.05 -5.47
N TRP A 67 -27.70 10.78 -5.80
CA TRP A 67 -26.86 10.00 -6.71
C TRP A 67 -27.00 10.51 -8.13
N ILE A 68 -25.87 10.70 -8.80
CA ILE A 68 -25.83 11.16 -10.19
C ILE A 68 -26.41 10.06 -11.09
N VAL A 69 -27.24 10.48 -12.04
CA VAL A 69 -27.74 9.67 -13.15
C VAL A 69 -27.10 10.21 -14.41
N ARG A 70 -26.22 9.41 -15.02
CA ARG A 70 -25.48 9.80 -16.23
C ARG A 70 -26.39 9.76 -17.46
N ASP A 71 -26.20 10.67 -18.40
CA ASP A 71 -26.92 10.72 -19.69
C ASP A 71 -26.04 10.37 -20.90
N ASP A 72 -24.76 10.09 -20.64
CA ASP A 72 -23.72 9.70 -21.59
C ASP A 72 -23.31 8.23 -21.45
N VAL A 73 -23.55 7.61 -20.29
CA VAL A 73 -23.22 6.20 -20.02
C VAL A 73 -24.49 5.41 -19.71
N PHE A 74 -24.68 4.31 -20.42
CA PHE A 74 -25.82 3.40 -20.29
C PHE A 74 -25.34 2.00 -19.95
N ILE A 75 -26.21 1.22 -19.32
CA ILE A 75 -25.90 -0.16 -18.94
C ILE A 75 -27.07 -1.07 -19.25
N ASP A 76 -26.78 -2.29 -19.69
CA ASP A 76 -27.67 -3.46 -19.60
C ASP A 76 -27.01 -4.52 -18.71
N TYR A 77 -27.68 -4.87 -17.62
CA TYR A 77 -27.30 -6.00 -16.77
C TYR A 77 -28.38 -7.08 -16.81
N LEU A 78 -28.23 -8.01 -17.75
CA LEU A 78 -29.14 -9.14 -17.96
C LEU A 78 -30.61 -8.69 -18.08
N GLY A 79 -30.84 -7.61 -18.84
CA GLY A 79 -32.16 -7.03 -19.09
C GLY A 79 -32.62 -5.98 -18.07
N ARG A 80 -31.83 -5.71 -17.02
CA ARG A 80 -31.99 -4.48 -16.23
C ARG A 80 -31.17 -3.37 -16.88
N SER A 81 -31.84 -2.40 -17.49
CA SER A 81 -31.18 -1.44 -18.36
C SER A 81 -31.57 0.00 -18.07
N GLY A 82 -30.68 0.94 -18.38
CA GLY A 82 -30.94 2.36 -18.21
C GLY A 82 -29.66 3.21 -18.17
N PRO A 83 -29.81 4.53 -17.90
CA PRO A 83 -28.67 5.40 -17.61
C PRO A 83 -27.89 4.90 -16.39
N LEU A 84 -26.57 5.04 -16.42
CA LEU A 84 -25.72 4.60 -15.32
C LEU A 84 -25.99 5.42 -14.06
N THR A 85 -26.28 4.72 -12.98
CA THR A 85 -26.41 5.24 -11.62
C THR A 85 -26.25 4.07 -10.63
N VAL A 86 -26.47 4.31 -9.34
CA VAL A 86 -26.49 3.25 -8.33
C VAL A 86 -27.61 2.22 -8.60
N GLY A 87 -27.46 0.99 -8.12
CA GLY A 87 -28.52 -0.03 -8.19
C GLY A 87 -28.36 -1.10 -9.28
N PHE A 88 -27.33 -0.99 -10.13
CA PHE A 88 -26.94 -2.03 -11.09
C PHE A 88 -26.04 -3.13 -10.51
N GLY A 89 -25.94 -3.22 -9.18
CA GLY A 89 -25.40 -4.37 -8.48
C GLY A 89 -26.33 -5.60 -8.55
N SER A 90 -25.98 -6.66 -7.83
CA SER A 90 -26.86 -7.83 -7.68
C SER A 90 -28.20 -7.45 -7.03
N ASN A 91 -29.17 -8.38 -7.06
CA ASN A 91 -30.49 -8.14 -6.48
C ASN A 91 -30.40 -7.52 -5.07
N PRO A 92 -31.29 -6.55 -4.74
CA PRO A 92 -31.28 -5.85 -3.47
C PRO A 92 -31.18 -6.81 -2.28
N GLY A 93 -30.36 -6.42 -1.30
CA GLY A 93 -30.20 -7.17 -0.05
C GLY A 93 -31.01 -6.55 1.09
N PRO A 94 -30.81 -7.05 2.33
CA PRO A 94 -31.41 -6.46 3.53
C PRO A 94 -31.05 -4.97 3.76
N HIS A 95 -29.97 -4.50 3.12
CA HIS A 95 -29.44 -3.13 3.23
C HIS A 95 -29.75 -2.29 1.98
N GLY A 96 -30.74 -2.71 1.18
CA GLY A 96 -31.22 -1.95 0.03
C GLY A 96 -30.52 -2.28 -1.29
N PRO A 97 -30.56 -1.35 -2.26
CA PRO A 97 -29.92 -1.50 -3.55
C PRO A 97 -28.41 -1.71 -3.42
N ARG A 98 -27.82 -2.28 -4.47
CA ARG A 98 -26.39 -2.62 -4.51
C ARG A 98 -25.71 -2.02 -5.72
N ILE A 99 -24.39 -1.89 -5.62
CA ILE A 99 -23.47 -1.62 -6.71
C ILE A 99 -22.48 -2.77 -6.85
N GLY A 100 -21.95 -2.94 -8.05
CA GLY A 100 -20.66 -3.57 -8.27
C GLY A 100 -19.63 -2.55 -8.74
N PRO A 101 -18.55 -3.01 -9.40
CA PRO A 101 -17.54 -2.10 -9.94
C PRO A 101 -18.04 -1.31 -11.16
N GLU A 102 -19.21 -1.65 -11.73
CA GLU A 102 -19.74 -1.01 -12.94
C GLU A 102 -19.93 0.50 -12.78
N LEU A 103 -20.28 0.96 -11.59
CA LEU A 103 -20.53 2.38 -11.34
C LEU A 103 -19.26 3.21 -11.58
N ALA A 104 -18.15 2.81 -10.98
CA ALA A 104 -16.88 3.51 -11.14
C ALA A 104 -16.26 3.26 -12.53
N ILE A 105 -16.34 2.03 -13.05
CA ILE A 105 -15.87 1.73 -14.42
C ILE A 105 -16.55 2.64 -15.42
N GLY A 106 -17.88 2.73 -15.37
CA GLY A 106 -18.65 3.56 -16.28
C GLY A 106 -18.43 5.04 -16.07
N THR A 107 -18.26 5.50 -14.82
CA THR A 107 -17.93 6.90 -14.52
C THR A 107 -16.58 7.29 -15.13
N VAL A 108 -15.53 6.51 -14.88
CA VAL A 108 -14.18 6.75 -15.40
C VAL A 108 -14.14 6.73 -16.93
N LEU A 109 -14.86 5.81 -17.56
CA LEU A 109 -14.93 5.73 -19.01
C LEU A 109 -15.78 6.87 -19.59
N GLY A 110 -16.91 7.21 -18.97
CA GLY A 110 -17.77 8.31 -19.43
C GLY A 110 -17.04 9.65 -19.44
N ASP A 111 -16.16 9.88 -18.47
CA ASP A 111 -15.34 11.10 -18.44
C ASP A 111 -14.20 11.11 -19.49
N ALA A 112 -13.96 9.98 -20.16
CA ALA A 112 -12.88 9.79 -21.13
C ALA A 112 -13.34 9.80 -22.59
N PHE A 113 -14.65 9.74 -22.86
CA PHE A 113 -15.21 9.69 -24.21
C PHE A 113 -16.28 10.76 -24.39
N ASP A 114 -16.28 11.42 -25.55
CA ASP A 114 -17.38 12.31 -25.96
C ASP A 114 -18.58 11.50 -26.48
N GLU A 115 -18.34 10.29 -26.99
CA GLU A 115 -19.37 9.38 -27.47
C GLU A 115 -20.13 8.70 -26.32
N LYS A 116 -21.37 8.29 -26.62
CA LYS A 116 -22.15 7.49 -25.66
C LYS A 116 -21.48 6.14 -25.41
N ILE A 117 -21.52 5.74 -24.14
CA ILE A 117 -20.99 4.46 -23.68
C ILE A 117 -22.14 3.51 -23.36
N LEU A 118 -21.98 2.25 -23.77
CA LEU A 118 -22.85 1.14 -23.39
C LEU A 118 -22.04 0.08 -22.65
N LEU A 119 -22.36 -0.12 -21.37
CA LEU A 119 -21.87 -1.22 -20.56
C LEU A 119 -22.79 -2.43 -20.73
N ILE A 120 -22.24 -3.56 -21.17
CA ILE A 120 -22.96 -4.83 -21.20
C ILE A 120 -22.44 -5.70 -20.07
N LYS A 121 -23.21 -5.80 -19.00
CA LYS A 121 -22.85 -6.54 -17.79
C LYS A 121 -23.45 -7.94 -17.80
N THR A 122 -22.59 -8.92 -17.62
CA THR A 122 -22.89 -10.35 -17.79
C THR A 122 -22.16 -11.16 -16.72
N ALA A 123 -22.68 -11.08 -15.50
CA ALA A 123 -22.07 -11.66 -14.31
C ALA A 123 -23.06 -12.48 -13.48
N TRP A 124 -22.57 -13.57 -12.89
CA TRP A 124 -23.39 -14.51 -12.10
C TRP A 124 -22.65 -15.04 -10.88
N GLY A 125 -23.32 -15.11 -9.74
CA GLY A 125 -22.76 -15.66 -8.51
C GLY A 125 -22.25 -17.10 -8.63
N GLY A 126 -21.10 -17.38 -8.01
CA GLY A 126 -20.58 -18.74 -7.82
C GLY A 126 -20.09 -19.44 -9.09
N LYS A 127 -19.54 -18.69 -10.05
CA LYS A 127 -19.04 -19.22 -11.33
C LYS A 127 -17.52 -19.27 -11.40
N ASP A 128 -17.03 -20.30 -12.07
CA ASP A 128 -15.59 -20.55 -12.28
C ASP A 128 -15.19 -20.54 -13.76
N VAL A 129 -13.89 -20.33 -14.01
CA VAL A 129 -13.31 -20.47 -15.35
C VAL A 129 -13.12 -21.94 -15.70
N ALA A 130 -12.85 -22.79 -14.70
CA ALA A 130 -12.61 -24.21 -14.88
C ALA A 130 -13.76 -25.00 -15.55
N LYS A 131 -15.01 -24.55 -15.41
CA LYS A 131 -16.20 -25.25 -15.93
C LYS A 131 -17.23 -24.27 -16.50
N ASP A 132 -17.66 -23.28 -15.74
CA ASP A 132 -18.81 -22.45 -16.13
C ASP A 132 -18.48 -21.52 -17.31
N PHE A 133 -17.27 -20.96 -17.30
CA PHE A 133 -16.70 -20.13 -18.37
C PHE A 133 -15.60 -20.85 -19.15
N LEU A 134 -15.53 -22.18 -19.09
CA LEU A 134 -14.52 -22.96 -19.81
C LEU A 134 -14.60 -22.62 -21.31
N PRO A 135 -13.53 -22.12 -21.93
CA PRO A 135 -13.61 -21.62 -23.30
C PRO A 135 -13.68 -22.76 -24.32
N PRO A 136 -14.30 -22.55 -25.50
CA PRO A 136 -14.41 -23.55 -26.56
C PRO A 136 -13.11 -24.27 -26.92
N SER A 137 -12.00 -23.52 -27.01
CA SER A 137 -10.67 -24.05 -27.34
C SER A 137 -10.10 -25.00 -26.29
N MET A 138 -10.63 -24.99 -25.05
CA MET A 138 -10.21 -25.84 -23.94
C MET A 138 -11.24 -26.94 -23.61
N GLY A 139 -12.07 -27.33 -24.59
CA GLY A 139 -13.10 -28.37 -24.43
C GLY A 139 -14.43 -27.86 -23.88
N GLY A 140 -14.63 -26.54 -23.84
CA GLY A 140 -15.94 -25.91 -23.63
C GLY A 140 -16.79 -25.87 -24.91
N PRO A 141 -17.72 -24.90 -25.05
CA PRO A 141 -17.99 -23.79 -24.13
C PRO A 141 -18.72 -24.25 -22.86
N GLY A 142 -18.33 -23.68 -21.72
CA GLY A 142 -19.13 -23.74 -20.50
C GLY A 142 -20.48 -23.03 -20.67
N GLU A 143 -21.46 -23.41 -19.85
CA GLU A 143 -22.82 -22.86 -19.93
C GLU A 143 -22.86 -21.32 -19.82
N PHE A 144 -22.03 -20.75 -18.94
CA PHE A 144 -22.01 -19.31 -18.69
C PHE A 144 -21.14 -18.54 -19.69
N TYR A 145 -20.19 -19.20 -20.34
CA TYR A 145 -19.57 -18.67 -21.57
C TYR A 145 -20.64 -18.45 -22.64
N THR A 146 -21.48 -19.46 -22.90
CA THR A 146 -22.53 -19.37 -23.92
C THR A 146 -23.55 -18.29 -23.57
N LYS A 147 -24.04 -18.26 -22.32
CA LYS A 147 -24.99 -17.23 -21.85
C LYS A 147 -24.41 -15.81 -21.92
N MET A 148 -23.11 -15.65 -21.69
CA MET A 148 -22.43 -14.37 -21.85
C MET A 148 -22.52 -13.90 -23.31
N MET A 149 -22.20 -14.79 -24.25
CA MET A 149 -22.28 -14.48 -25.68
C MET A 149 -23.70 -14.14 -26.11
N GLU A 150 -24.69 -14.95 -25.69
CA GLU A 150 -26.11 -14.71 -25.99
C GLU A 150 -26.60 -13.36 -25.45
N ASN A 151 -26.20 -12.97 -24.23
CA ASN A 151 -26.60 -11.68 -23.67
C ASN A 151 -25.95 -10.50 -24.42
N VAL A 152 -24.67 -10.62 -24.76
CA VAL A 152 -23.97 -9.59 -25.54
C VAL A 152 -24.61 -9.45 -26.93
N ASP A 153 -24.84 -10.56 -27.63
CA ASP A 153 -25.50 -10.55 -28.95
C ASP A 153 -26.91 -9.94 -28.86
N ARG A 154 -27.69 -10.27 -27.83
CA ARG A 154 -29.03 -9.69 -27.60
C ARG A 154 -29.00 -8.18 -27.48
N VAL A 155 -28.09 -7.63 -26.67
CA VAL A 155 -28.02 -6.19 -26.43
C VAL A 155 -27.52 -5.45 -27.69
N LEU A 156 -26.51 -5.99 -28.36
CA LEU A 156 -25.96 -5.40 -29.59
C LEU A 156 -26.97 -5.41 -30.74
N ALA A 157 -27.89 -6.36 -30.77
CA ALA A 157 -28.96 -6.41 -31.76
C ALA A 157 -30.06 -5.35 -31.56
N ASP A 158 -30.17 -4.76 -30.36
CA ASP A 158 -31.21 -3.77 -30.01
C ASP A 158 -30.67 -2.69 -29.05
N ILE A 159 -29.61 -1.99 -29.48
CA ILE A 159 -28.98 -0.92 -28.69
C ILE A 159 -29.97 0.21 -28.38
N GLY A 160 -30.90 0.50 -29.30
CA GLY A 160 -31.92 1.55 -29.12
C GLY A 160 -32.88 1.30 -27.96
N SER A 161 -33.03 0.05 -27.49
CA SER A 161 -33.79 -0.26 -26.27
C SER A 161 -33.08 0.17 -24.98
N VAL A 162 -31.75 0.38 -25.02
CA VAL A 162 -30.92 0.72 -23.87
C VAL A 162 -30.41 2.16 -23.93
N VAL A 163 -30.00 2.61 -25.13
CA VAL A 163 -29.38 3.91 -25.36
C VAL A 163 -30.40 4.85 -26.01
N PRO A 164 -30.94 5.85 -25.28
CA PRO A 164 -31.91 6.79 -25.80
C PRO A 164 -31.38 7.57 -26.99
N GLY A 165 -32.18 7.65 -28.05
CA GLY A 165 -31.86 8.43 -29.24
C GLY A 165 -30.81 7.79 -30.16
N TYR A 166 -30.50 6.50 -29.98
CA TYR A 166 -29.75 5.70 -30.97
C TYR A 166 -30.51 5.66 -32.31
N LYS A 167 -29.80 5.94 -33.40
CA LYS A 167 -30.30 6.05 -34.78
C LYS A 167 -29.47 5.20 -35.74
N ASP A 168 -29.09 3.99 -35.30
CA ASP A 168 -28.30 3.03 -36.07
C ASP A 168 -26.91 3.56 -36.49
N GLU A 169 -26.31 4.46 -35.69
CA GLU A 169 -24.92 4.93 -35.85
C GLU A 169 -23.84 3.84 -35.67
N GLY A 170 -24.24 2.61 -35.31
CA GLY A 170 -23.35 1.49 -35.11
C GLY A 170 -22.71 1.46 -33.73
N TYR A 171 -21.82 0.49 -33.51
CA TYR A 171 -21.13 0.30 -32.24
C TYR A 171 -19.70 -0.20 -32.44
N GLU A 172 -18.87 0.02 -31.43
CA GLU A 172 -17.50 -0.48 -31.34
C GLU A 172 -17.31 -1.22 -30.01
N ILE A 173 -16.87 -2.47 -30.03
CA ILE A 173 -16.50 -3.19 -28.80
C ILE A 173 -15.08 -2.77 -28.41
N CYS A 174 -14.99 -1.90 -27.41
CA CYS A 174 -13.75 -1.22 -27.02
C CYS A 174 -12.96 -1.97 -25.96
N GLY A 175 -13.60 -2.81 -25.14
CA GLY A 175 -12.87 -3.51 -24.09
C GLY A 175 -13.70 -4.53 -23.31
N PHE A 176 -12.99 -5.43 -22.63
CA PHE A 176 -13.53 -6.45 -21.75
C PHE A 176 -12.94 -6.33 -20.35
N ILE A 177 -13.80 -6.27 -19.33
CA ILE A 177 -13.38 -6.17 -17.94
C ILE A 177 -13.89 -7.39 -17.19
N TRP A 178 -12.96 -8.13 -16.61
CA TRP A 178 -13.19 -9.40 -15.95
C TRP A 178 -12.97 -9.27 -14.45
N PHE A 179 -13.97 -9.65 -13.65
CA PHE A 179 -13.81 -9.73 -12.20
C PHE A 179 -14.36 -11.05 -11.63
N GLN A 180 -13.45 -12.02 -11.52
CA GLN A 180 -13.72 -13.35 -11.01
C GLN A 180 -12.49 -13.95 -10.33
N GLY A 181 -12.72 -14.91 -9.45
CA GLY A 181 -11.61 -15.72 -8.95
C GLY A 181 -11.90 -16.61 -7.77
N TRP A 182 -12.88 -16.26 -6.93
CA TRP A 182 -13.12 -16.97 -5.66
C TRP A 182 -13.36 -18.47 -5.85
N ASN A 183 -14.13 -18.86 -6.87
CA ASN A 183 -14.52 -20.26 -7.07
C ASN A 183 -13.43 -21.12 -7.72
N ASP A 184 -12.48 -20.53 -8.44
CA ASP A 184 -11.25 -21.22 -8.87
C ASP A 184 -10.24 -21.26 -7.72
N MET A 185 -10.11 -20.17 -6.94
CA MET A 185 -9.21 -20.07 -5.78
C MET A 185 -9.44 -21.14 -4.71
N VAL A 186 -10.70 -21.51 -4.45
CA VAL A 186 -11.00 -22.50 -3.39
C VAL A 186 -10.48 -23.90 -3.71
N ASP A 187 -10.18 -24.20 -4.98
CA ASP A 187 -9.69 -25.48 -5.48
C ASP A 187 -8.28 -25.34 -6.07
N LYS A 188 -7.33 -26.14 -5.57
CA LYS A 188 -5.92 -26.03 -5.97
C LYS A 188 -5.69 -26.38 -7.44
N ASP A 189 -6.45 -27.34 -7.99
CA ASP A 189 -6.25 -27.83 -9.35
C ASP A 189 -6.88 -26.84 -10.34
N LYS A 190 -7.97 -26.17 -9.93
CA LYS A 190 -8.51 -25.03 -10.68
C LYS A 190 -7.56 -23.84 -10.67
N THR A 191 -6.97 -23.52 -9.52
CA THR A 191 -5.99 -22.44 -9.38
C THR A 191 -4.78 -22.68 -10.29
N ALA A 192 -4.19 -23.88 -10.26
CA ALA A 192 -3.03 -24.22 -11.07
C ALA A 192 -3.29 -24.13 -12.59
N ALA A 193 -4.52 -24.40 -13.03
CA ALA A 193 -4.91 -24.33 -14.45
C ALA A 193 -5.57 -22.99 -14.83
N TYR A 194 -5.64 -22.01 -13.91
CA TYR A 194 -6.37 -20.76 -14.15
C TYR A 194 -5.74 -19.95 -15.28
N ALA A 195 -4.42 -19.73 -15.22
CA ALA A 195 -3.71 -18.90 -16.18
C ALA A 195 -3.87 -19.42 -17.61
N GLU A 196 -3.69 -20.72 -17.82
CA GLU A 196 -3.88 -21.37 -19.13
C GLU A 196 -5.31 -21.21 -19.65
N ARG A 197 -6.31 -21.55 -18.83
CA ARG A 197 -7.72 -21.49 -19.24
C ARG A 197 -8.18 -20.07 -19.53
N PHE A 198 -7.79 -19.11 -18.70
CA PHE A 198 -8.22 -17.73 -18.88
C PHE A 198 -7.48 -17.05 -20.05
N THR A 199 -6.24 -17.45 -20.33
CA THR A 199 -5.53 -17.06 -21.55
C THR A 199 -6.29 -17.54 -22.79
N ALA A 200 -6.69 -18.81 -22.84
CA ALA A 200 -7.48 -19.36 -23.94
C ALA A 200 -8.87 -18.69 -24.06
N PHE A 201 -9.48 -18.32 -22.94
CA PHE A 201 -10.73 -17.56 -22.92
C PHE A 201 -10.58 -16.20 -23.61
N ILE A 202 -9.50 -15.46 -23.32
CA ILE A 202 -9.22 -14.17 -23.96
C ILE A 202 -9.06 -14.34 -25.48
N ASP A 203 -8.31 -15.35 -25.92
CA ASP A 203 -8.13 -15.64 -27.34
C ASP A 203 -9.47 -15.97 -28.04
N ASP A 204 -10.34 -16.75 -27.38
CA ASP A 204 -11.64 -17.14 -27.93
C ASP A 204 -12.65 -15.97 -28.00
N ILE A 205 -12.69 -15.05 -27.03
CA ILE A 205 -13.58 -13.88 -27.10
C ILE A 205 -13.15 -12.91 -28.20
N ARG A 206 -11.83 -12.72 -28.40
CA ARG A 206 -11.28 -11.90 -29.49
C ARG A 206 -11.69 -12.44 -30.85
N LYS A 207 -11.57 -13.76 -31.02
CA LYS A 207 -12.03 -14.45 -32.23
C LYS A 207 -13.54 -14.35 -32.42
N ARG A 208 -14.34 -14.50 -31.35
CA ARG A 208 -15.81 -14.45 -31.40
C ARG A 208 -16.34 -13.09 -31.85
N TRP A 209 -15.74 -12.01 -31.34
CA TRP A 209 -16.13 -10.64 -31.66
C TRP A 209 -15.34 -10.03 -32.83
N LYS A 210 -14.33 -10.74 -33.35
CA LYS A 210 -13.45 -10.29 -34.44
C LYS A 210 -12.71 -9.00 -34.09
N VAL A 211 -12.21 -8.94 -32.85
CA VAL A 211 -11.40 -7.83 -32.33
C VAL A 211 -10.08 -8.42 -31.84
N ASP A 212 -9.14 -8.61 -32.76
CA ASP A 212 -7.88 -9.36 -32.52
C ASP A 212 -7.07 -8.81 -31.34
N ASN A 213 -7.14 -7.49 -31.11
CA ASN A 213 -6.44 -6.81 -30.04
C ASN A 213 -7.38 -6.23 -28.98
N LEU A 214 -8.52 -6.87 -28.68
CA LEU A 214 -9.44 -6.39 -27.65
C LEU A 214 -8.71 -6.17 -26.31
N PRO A 215 -8.73 -4.94 -25.76
CA PRO A 215 -8.25 -4.65 -24.41
C PRO A 215 -8.95 -5.47 -23.34
N VAL A 216 -8.18 -6.10 -22.45
CA VAL A 216 -8.72 -6.88 -21.32
C VAL A 216 -8.16 -6.41 -20.00
N VAL A 217 -9.04 -6.05 -19.07
CA VAL A 217 -8.67 -5.77 -17.68
C VAL A 217 -9.12 -6.92 -16.78
N ILE A 218 -8.21 -7.42 -15.96
CA ILE A 218 -8.43 -8.48 -14.97
C ILE A 218 -8.39 -7.83 -13.58
N GLY A 219 -9.52 -7.81 -12.88
CA GLY A 219 -9.58 -7.38 -11.48
C GLY A 219 -8.94 -8.41 -10.55
N GLU A 220 -7.93 -7.97 -9.79
CA GLU A 220 -7.31 -8.77 -8.72
C GLU A 220 -8.36 -9.30 -7.73
N LEU A 221 -8.21 -10.55 -7.27
CA LEU A 221 -8.91 -11.05 -6.08
C LEU A 221 -8.39 -10.36 -4.81
N GLY A 222 -8.77 -9.09 -4.61
CA GLY A 222 -8.26 -8.18 -3.58
C GLY A 222 -8.65 -8.53 -2.14
N SER A 223 -9.43 -9.60 -1.92
CA SER A 223 -9.90 -10.00 -0.59
C SER A 223 -8.74 -10.20 0.40
N GLY A 224 -8.87 -9.63 1.60
CA GLY A 224 -7.84 -9.67 2.63
C GLY A 224 -6.70 -8.64 2.44
N GLY A 225 -6.78 -7.79 1.41
CA GLY A 225 -5.82 -6.73 1.14
C GLY A 225 -4.38 -7.24 1.08
N PHE A 226 -3.45 -6.47 1.63
CA PHE A 226 -2.02 -6.82 1.72
C PHE A 226 -1.72 -8.02 2.65
N LYS A 227 -2.69 -8.47 3.46
CA LYS A 227 -2.55 -9.65 4.33
C LYS A 227 -2.92 -10.97 3.65
N ALA A 228 -3.27 -10.94 2.36
CA ALA A 228 -3.57 -12.17 1.62
C ALA A 228 -2.45 -13.22 1.79
N SER A 229 -2.84 -14.47 2.01
CA SER A 229 -1.95 -15.60 2.25
C SER A 229 -2.60 -16.90 1.78
N GLY A 230 -1.81 -17.96 1.61
CA GLY A 230 -2.28 -19.27 1.16
C GLY A 230 -3.03 -19.17 -0.17
N LYS A 231 -4.17 -19.86 -0.29
CA LYS A 231 -4.95 -19.96 -1.53
C LYS A 231 -5.22 -18.62 -2.24
N VAL A 232 -5.48 -17.54 -1.48
CA VAL A 232 -5.73 -16.22 -2.09
C VAL A 232 -4.45 -15.68 -2.73
N ALA A 233 -3.29 -15.82 -2.07
CA ALA A 233 -2.02 -15.39 -2.63
C ALA A 233 -1.64 -16.24 -3.86
N ASP A 234 -1.80 -17.56 -3.78
CA ASP A 234 -1.53 -18.48 -4.89
C ASP A 234 -2.40 -18.14 -6.11
N PHE A 235 -3.67 -17.85 -5.88
CA PHE A 235 -4.60 -17.50 -6.95
C PHE A 235 -4.27 -16.13 -7.58
N ARG A 236 -3.87 -15.14 -6.80
CA ARG A 236 -3.44 -13.83 -7.35
C ARG A 236 -2.22 -13.96 -8.24
N ALA A 237 -1.28 -14.85 -7.90
CA ALA A 237 -0.14 -15.16 -8.76
C ALA A 237 -0.62 -15.73 -10.11
N ALA A 238 -1.54 -16.70 -10.08
CA ALA A 238 -2.13 -17.26 -11.29
C ALA A 238 -2.92 -16.22 -12.14
N GLN A 239 -3.56 -15.23 -11.52
CA GLN A 239 -4.18 -14.12 -12.26
C GLN A 239 -3.14 -13.21 -12.93
N ALA A 240 -2.04 -12.91 -12.24
CA ALA A 240 -0.97 -12.05 -12.74
C ALA A 240 -0.23 -12.70 -13.92
N GLU A 241 -0.05 -14.03 -13.89
CA GLU A 241 0.55 -14.80 -14.99
C GLU A 241 -0.15 -14.58 -16.33
N VAL A 242 -1.48 -14.37 -16.33
CA VAL A 242 -2.22 -14.11 -17.58
C VAL A 242 -1.75 -12.81 -18.22
N ALA A 243 -1.61 -11.73 -17.45
CA ALA A 243 -1.15 -10.44 -17.97
C ALA A 243 0.35 -10.46 -18.37
N ALA A 244 1.12 -11.42 -17.85
CA ALA A 244 2.53 -11.60 -18.18
C ALA A 244 2.77 -12.39 -19.49
N VAL A 245 1.73 -12.97 -20.10
CA VAL A 245 1.84 -13.66 -21.40
C VAL A 245 2.35 -12.69 -22.47
N GLU A 246 3.41 -13.05 -23.20
CA GLU A 246 4.12 -12.15 -24.12
C GLU A 246 3.20 -11.46 -25.13
N ARG A 247 2.33 -12.23 -25.81
CA ARG A 247 1.37 -11.69 -26.80
C ARG A 247 0.28 -10.78 -26.21
N PHE A 248 0.19 -10.68 -24.89
CA PHE A 248 -0.76 -9.85 -24.17
C PHE A 248 -0.15 -8.56 -23.61
N ARG A 249 1.18 -8.37 -23.72
CA ARG A 249 1.86 -7.15 -23.27
C ARG A 249 1.21 -5.90 -23.89
N GLY A 250 0.90 -4.92 -23.04
CA GLY A 250 0.24 -3.67 -23.45
C GLY A 250 -1.23 -3.79 -23.85
N ASN A 251 -1.84 -4.98 -23.76
CA ASN A 251 -3.22 -5.22 -24.17
C ASN A 251 -4.06 -5.98 -23.12
N VAL A 252 -3.42 -6.69 -22.19
CA VAL A 252 -4.07 -7.27 -21.01
C VAL A 252 -3.43 -6.70 -19.76
N LYS A 253 -4.26 -6.19 -18.85
CA LYS A 253 -3.80 -5.57 -17.61
C LYS A 253 -4.37 -6.27 -16.40
N PHE A 254 -3.50 -6.61 -15.46
CA PHE A 254 -3.91 -7.03 -14.12
C PHE A 254 -4.07 -5.78 -13.24
N ALA A 255 -5.32 -5.44 -12.91
CA ALA A 255 -5.64 -4.28 -12.10
C ALA A 255 -5.61 -4.63 -10.61
N HIS A 256 -4.68 -4.04 -9.86
CA HIS A 256 -4.56 -4.24 -8.42
C HIS A 256 -5.76 -3.63 -7.68
N THR A 257 -6.34 -4.42 -6.78
CA THR A 257 -7.50 -4.05 -5.96
C THR A 257 -7.26 -4.22 -4.47
N SER A 258 -6.22 -4.97 -4.09
CA SER A 258 -5.84 -5.20 -2.69
C SER A 258 -5.52 -3.93 -1.88
N PRO A 259 -5.03 -2.82 -2.47
CA PRO A 259 -4.87 -1.56 -1.73
C PRO A 259 -6.17 -0.98 -1.17
N TYR A 260 -7.32 -1.30 -1.77
CA TYR A 260 -8.62 -0.74 -1.39
C TYR A 260 -9.35 -1.53 -0.29
N TRP A 261 -8.69 -2.52 0.32
CA TRP A 261 -9.27 -3.26 1.43
C TRP A 261 -9.46 -2.35 2.65
N ASP A 262 -10.69 -2.22 3.14
CA ASP A 262 -10.99 -1.36 4.29
C ASP A 262 -10.76 -2.09 5.63
N TRP A 263 -9.70 -1.67 6.34
CA TRP A 263 -9.31 -2.26 7.62
C TRP A 263 -10.27 -1.93 8.77
N ASN A 264 -11.03 -0.83 8.70
CA ASN A 264 -12.05 -0.51 9.70
C ASN A 264 -13.24 -1.46 9.57
N ALA A 265 -13.74 -1.65 8.35
CA ALA A 265 -14.82 -2.60 8.08
C ALA A 265 -14.40 -4.04 8.42
N ASP A 266 -13.17 -4.44 8.09
CA ASP A 266 -12.63 -5.76 8.45
C ASP A 266 -12.52 -5.94 9.98
N GLN A 267 -12.10 -4.92 10.71
CA GLN A 267 -12.03 -4.99 12.17
C GLN A 267 -13.42 -5.13 12.79
N LEU A 268 -14.40 -4.30 12.39
CA LEU A 268 -15.78 -4.41 12.88
C LEU A 268 -16.39 -5.79 12.58
N TYR A 269 -16.04 -6.38 11.43
CA TYR A 269 -16.45 -7.74 11.10
C TYR A 269 -15.85 -8.78 12.06
N ARG A 270 -14.54 -8.69 12.33
CA ARG A 270 -13.80 -9.61 13.22
C ARG A 270 -14.22 -9.52 14.67
N ASP A 271 -14.57 -8.32 15.13
CA ASP A 271 -15.08 -8.08 16.48
C ASP A 271 -16.56 -8.44 16.63
N ASP A 272 -17.14 -9.10 15.62
CA ASP A 272 -18.53 -9.55 15.57
C ASP A 272 -19.54 -8.41 15.82
N VAL A 273 -19.17 -7.14 15.53
CA VAL A 273 -20.02 -5.97 15.75
C VAL A 273 -21.35 -6.09 15.01
N TRP A 274 -21.33 -6.69 13.81
CA TRP A 274 -22.51 -6.97 13.01
C TRP A 274 -23.52 -7.95 13.65
N LYS A 275 -23.10 -8.73 14.66
CA LYS A 275 -23.96 -9.64 15.45
C LYS A 275 -24.55 -8.97 16.70
N LYS A 276 -23.96 -7.87 17.17
CA LYS A 276 -24.38 -7.17 18.40
C LYS A 276 -25.51 -6.21 18.10
N GLU A 277 -26.70 -6.43 18.66
CA GLU A 277 -27.91 -5.70 18.27
C GLU A 277 -27.81 -4.18 18.49
N ASP A 278 -27.16 -3.77 19.58
CA ASP A 278 -26.92 -2.38 19.97
C ASP A 278 -25.79 -1.71 19.17
N GLU A 279 -24.81 -2.47 18.67
CA GLU A 279 -23.65 -1.91 17.95
C GLU A 279 -23.66 -2.12 16.43
N ARG A 280 -24.48 -3.04 15.89
CA ARG A 280 -24.43 -3.45 14.48
C ARG A 280 -24.61 -2.30 13.49
N HIS A 281 -25.25 -1.20 13.91
CA HIS A 281 -25.36 0.02 13.11
C HIS A 281 -24.00 0.60 12.72
N LYS A 282 -22.96 0.44 13.56
CA LYS A 282 -21.58 0.85 13.25
C LYS A 282 -21.03 0.09 12.04
N PHE A 283 -21.28 -1.22 11.95
CA PHE A 283 -20.89 -2.04 10.80
C PHE A 283 -21.72 -1.70 9.57
N TYR A 284 -23.05 -1.64 9.71
CA TYR A 284 -23.97 -1.41 8.58
C TYR A 284 -23.92 -0.01 7.97
N ARG A 285 -23.22 0.92 8.62
CA ARG A 285 -22.87 2.23 8.07
C ARG A 285 -21.81 2.15 6.96
N ILE A 286 -20.88 1.19 7.04
CA ILE A 286 -19.68 1.15 6.17
C ILE A 286 -19.51 -0.17 5.41
N ALA A 287 -20.28 -1.20 5.78
CA ALA A 287 -20.21 -2.55 5.27
C ALA A 287 -21.58 -3.24 5.37
N SER A 288 -21.78 -4.38 4.72
CA SER A 288 -23.07 -5.09 4.73
C SER A 288 -23.00 -6.60 4.49
N ASP A 289 -21.82 -7.17 4.28
CA ASP A 289 -21.65 -8.58 3.89
C ASP A 289 -20.34 -9.17 4.46
N ARG A 290 -20.02 -10.39 4.06
CA ARG A 290 -18.84 -11.15 4.48
C ARG A 290 -17.58 -10.75 3.71
N PRO A 291 -16.37 -11.06 4.24
CA PRO A 291 -15.10 -10.72 3.60
C PRO A 291 -14.95 -11.20 2.14
N TYR A 292 -15.52 -12.35 1.77
CA TYR A 292 -15.44 -12.87 0.40
C TYR A 292 -16.21 -12.04 -0.64
N HIS A 293 -17.12 -11.17 -0.17
CA HIS A 293 -17.82 -10.17 -0.96
C HIS A 293 -17.36 -8.74 -0.62
N TYR A 294 -16.09 -8.57 -0.23
CA TYR A 294 -15.51 -7.28 0.11
C TYR A 294 -16.31 -6.54 1.17
N LEU A 295 -16.77 -7.31 2.17
CA LEU A 295 -17.56 -6.84 3.31
C LEU A 295 -18.87 -6.16 2.89
N GLY A 296 -19.29 -6.26 1.62
CA GLY A 296 -20.44 -5.52 1.09
C GLY A 296 -20.24 -4.00 1.11
N SER A 297 -19.00 -3.51 1.20
CA SER A 297 -18.71 -2.08 1.31
C SER A 297 -18.76 -1.40 -0.06
N GLY A 298 -19.65 -0.41 -0.22
CA GLY A 298 -19.78 0.40 -1.43
C GLY A 298 -18.46 1.09 -1.80
N LYS A 299 -17.75 1.64 -0.81
CA LYS A 299 -16.42 2.22 -0.96
C LYS A 299 -15.43 1.25 -1.63
N ILE A 300 -15.33 0.01 -1.14
CA ILE A 300 -14.39 -0.98 -1.72
C ILE A 300 -14.78 -1.28 -3.17
N TYR A 301 -16.07 -1.54 -3.45
CA TYR A 301 -16.54 -1.82 -4.82
C TYR A 301 -16.27 -0.66 -5.79
N TYR A 302 -16.49 0.57 -5.35
CA TYR A 302 -16.23 1.76 -6.15
C TYR A 302 -14.75 1.87 -6.49
N LEU A 303 -13.85 1.79 -5.50
CA LEU A 303 -12.41 1.93 -5.73
C LEU A 303 -11.82 0.80 -6.58
N MET A 304 -12.31 -0.43 -6.44
CA MET A 304 -11.93 -1.52 -7.35
C MET A 304 -12.38 -1.26 -8.79
N GLY A 305 -13.60 -0.75 -8.97
CA GLY A 305 -14.09 -0.33 -10.28
C GLY A 305 -13.30 0.83 -10.86
N TRP A 306 -12.91 1.80 -10.03
CA TRP A 306 -12.08 2.93 -10.42
C TRP A 306 -10.72 2.47 -10.96
N ALA A 307 -10.05 1.56 -10.25
CA ALA A 307 -8.80 0.97 -10.72
C ALA A 307 -8.95 0.17 -12.02
N MET A 308 -10.03 -0.60 -12.17
CA MET A 308 -10.30 -1.34 -13.41
C MET A 308 -10.64 -0.40 -14.58
N GLY A 309 -11.41 0.66 -14.35
CA GLY A 309 -11.76 1.66 -15.36
C GLY A 309 -10.52 2.41 -15.85
N HIS A 310 -9.66 2.87 -14.94
CA HIS A 310 -8.38 3.49 -15.31
C HIS A 310 -7.42 2.49 -15.96
N GLY A 311 -7.44 1.23 -15.53
CA GLY A 311 -6.69 0.16 -16.21
C GLY A 311 -7.15 -0.01 -17.66
N MET A 312 -8.43 0.17 -17.95
CA MET A 312 -8.96 0.14 -19.32
C MET A 312 -8.53 1.37 -20.11
N LYS A 313 -8.61 2.57 -19.52
CA LYS A 313 -8.09 3.80 -20.15
C LYS A 313 -6.63 3.67 -20.59
N GLU A 314 -5.79 3.10 -19.74
CA GLU A 314 -4.37 2.88 -20.05
C GLU A 314 -4.19 1.97 -21.28
N LEU A 315 -4.92 0.86 -21.35
CA LEU A 315 -4.88 -0.05 -22.50
C LEU A 315 -5.41 0.58 -23.80
N LEU A 316 -6.24 1.61 -23.68
CA LEU A 316 -6.77 2.39 -24.80
C LEU A 316 -5.83 3.54 -25.21
N GLY A 317 -4.64 3.63 -24.63
CA GLY A 317 -3.67 4.69 -24.93
C GLY A 317 -4.00 6.05 -24.31
N MET A 318 -4.88 6.07 -23.30
CA MET A 318 -5.21 7.25 -22.50
C MET A 318 -4.45 7.23 -21.17
N ASP A 319 -4.65 8.27 -20.35
CA ASP A 319 -4.10 8.30 -19.00
C ASP A 319 -4.63 7.13 -18.15
N GLY A 320 -3.71 6.40 -17.53
CA GLY A 320 -4.01 5.27 -16.67
C GLY A 320 -4.47 5.68 -15.27
N LEU A 321 -4.14 4.85 -14.28
CA LEU A 321 -4.45 5.14 -12.88
C LEU A 321 -3.64 6.37 -12.43
N PRO A 322 -4.29 7.42 -11.90
CA PRO A 322 -3.57 8.56 -11.35
C PRO A 322 -2.58 8.11 -10.28
N PRO A 323 -1.36 8.66 -10.24
CA PRO A 323 -0.40 8.32 -9.20
C PRO A 323 -0.97 8.71 -7.84
N ARG A 324 -0.71 7.87 -6.83
CA ARG A 324 -1.08 8.18 -5.45
C ARG A 324 -0.41 9.47 -4.99
N CYS A 325 -1.13 10.25 -4.19
CA CYS A 325 -0.56 11.42 -3.52
C CYS A 325 0.63 10.96 -2.66
N SER A 326 1.81 11.54 -2.90
CA SER A 326 3.06 11.06 -2.32
C SER A 326 4.00 12.19 -1.94
N THR A 327 4.94 11.90 -1.04
CA THR A 327 5.98 12.80 -0.52
C THR A 327 7.35 12.13 -0.61
N GLY A 328 8.43 12.90 -0.51
CA GLY A 328 9.79 12.42 -0.71
C GLY A 328 10.30 12.73 -2.11
N GLY A 329 11.25 11.93 -2.60
CA GLY A 329 11.90 12.19 -3.89
C GLY A 329 12.48 10.93 -4.51
N GLU A 330 12.46 10.89 -5.85
CA GLU A 330 13.00 9.78 -6.65
C GLU A 330 12.49 8.42 -6.13
N PHE A 331 13.41 7.46 -5.93
CA PHE A 331 13.12 6.11 -5.47
C PHE A 331 12.43 6.06 -4.11
N TYR A 332 12.66 7.05 -3.25
CA TYR A 332 12.11 7.13 -1.89
C TYR A 332 10.89 8.05 -1.84
N ARG A 333 9.86 7.66 -2.57
CA ARG A 333 8.52 8.27 -2.51
C ARG A 333 7.60 7.47 -1.61
N PHE A 334 6.77 8.16 -0.85
CA PHE A 334 5.88 7.56 0.14
C PHE A 334 4.47 8.10 0.04
N ALA A 335 3.47 7.23 0.10
CA ALA A 335 2.06 7.60 0.20
C ALA A 335 1.50 7.24 1.58
N HIS A 336 0.48 7.98 2.04
CA HIS A 336 -0.22 7.66 3.27
C HIS A 336 -0.95 6.32 3.16
N ARG A 337 -0.92 5.49 4.21
CA ARG A 337 -1.63 4.22 4.27
C ARG A 337 -2.61 4.20 5.43
N VAL A 338 -3.88 3.95 5.09
CA VAL A 338 -4.94 3.82 6.09
C VAL A 338 -4.78 2.51 6.87
N VAL A 339 -4.88 2.60 8.18
CA VAL A 339 -4.91 1.47 9.10
C VAL A 339 -6.11 1.58 10.03
N HIS A 340 -6.53 0.46 10.60
CA HIS A 340 -7.52 0.49 11.67
C HIS A 340 -6.93 1.08 12.95
N VAL A 341 -7.59 2.11 13.49
CA VAL A 341 -7.25 2.72 14.78
C VAL A 341 -8.43 2.52 15.74
N PRO A 342 -8.26 1.87 16.90
CA PRO A 342 -9.32 1.69 17.89
C PRO A 342 -9.91 3.01 18.38
N GLU A 343 -11.22 3.03 18.65
CA GLU A 343 -11.94 4.24 19.09
C GLU A 343 -11.30 4.90 20.31
N LEU A 344 -10.87 4.10 21.30
CA LEU A 344 -10.19 4.59 22.50
C LEU A 344 -8.86 5.30 22.18
N VAL A 345 -8.12 4.83 21.16
CA VAL A 345 -6.89 5.49 20.69
C VAL A 345 -7.25 6.80 20.00
N GLN A 346 -8.25 6.81 19.10
CA GLN A 346 -8.69 8.02 18.40
C GLN A 346 -9.10 9.14 19.37
N GLN A 347 -9.80 8.78 20.46
CA GLN A 347 -10.25 9.73 21.49
C GLN A 347 -9.09 10.36 22.28
N ASN A 348 -7.98 9.65 22.46
CA ASN A 348 -6.85 10.08 23.30
C ASN A 348 -5.63 10.57 22.49
N ILE A 349 -5.57 10.31 21.17
CA ILE A 349 -4.35 10.54 20.38
C ILE A 349 -3.92 12.01 20.32
N LYS A 350 -4.85 12.97 20.47
CA LYS A 350 -4.51 14.40 20.48
C LYS A 350 -3.56 14.78 21.62
N GLY A 351 -3.55 14.02 22.71
CA GLY A 351 -2.63 14.18 23.84
C GLY A 351 -1.33 13.39 23.71
N ALA A 352 -1.11 12.67 22.59
CA ALA A 352 0.08 11.86 22.40
C ALA A 352 1.35 12.72 22.40
N HIS A 353 2.34 12.28 23.18
CA HIS A 353 3.69 12.82 23.22
C HIS A 353 4.74 11.75 22.88
N GLY A 354 4.38 10.46 22.88
CA GLY A 354 5.32 9.35 22.79
C GLY A 354 5.93 9.07 21.41
N GLY A 355 6.93 8.19 21.41
CA GLY A 355 7.52 7.55 20.23
C GLY A 355 7.27 6.04 20.18
N PHE A 356 7.95 5.36 19.25
CA PHE A 356 7.65 3.98 18.88
C PHE A 356 8.86 3.06 19.10
N ALA A 357 8.62 1.83 19.57
CA ALA A 357 9.60 0.75 19.52
C ALA A 357 9.20 -0.29 18.47
N VAL A 358 10.12 -0.62 17.57
CA VAL A 358 9.93 -1.70 16.60
C VAL A 358 10.50 -3.00 17.15
N ASP A 359 9.69 -4.06 17.24
CA ASP A 359 10.11 -5.40 17.63
C ASP A 359 10.75 -6.13 16.45
N ARG A 360 11.99 -5.75 16.10
CA ARG A 360 12.65 -6.15 14.86
C ARG A 360 12.85 -7.66 14.75
N ILE A 361 12.56 -8.22 13.57
CA ILE A 361 12.74 -9.65 13.27
C ILE A 361 14.22 -10.05 13.35
N ALA A 362 15.13 -9.19 12.88
CA ALA A 362 16.58 -9.40 12.98
C ALA A 362 17.06 -9.61 14.43
N ASP A 363 16.34 -9.02 15.40
CA ASP A 363 16.64 -9.11 16.82
C ASP A 363 15.79 -10.19 17.52
N GLY A 364 15.17 -11.10 16.77
CA GLY A 364 14.29 -12.16 17.28
C GLY A 364 12.87 -11.72 17.62
N GLY A 365 12.42 -10.58 17.10
CA GLY A 365 11.08 -10.03 17.29
C GLY A 365 10.04 -10.55 16.29
N ASP A 366 8.79 -10.15 16.50
CA ASP A 366 7.66 -10.54 15.63
C ASP A 366 7.35 -9.50 14.54
N GLY A 367 8.11 -8.40 14.48
CA GLY A 367 7.87 -7.28 13.59
C GLY A 367 6.72 -6.37 14.03
N SER A 368 6.17 -6.47 15.23
CA SER A 368 5.17 -5.49 15.70
C SER A 368 5.82 -4.17 16.12
N THR A 369 5.03 -3.10 16.17
CA THR A 369 5.47 -1.80 16.69
C THR A 369 4.69 -1.47 17.95
N TRP A 370 5.33 -0.94 18.97
CA TRP A 370 4.75 -0.67 20.28
C TRP A 370 4.91 0.80 20.68
N PHE A 371 3.89 1.34 21.33
CA PHE A 371 3.95 2.63 21.99
C PHE A 371 3.00 2.66 23.19
N CYS A 372 3.13 3.66 24.05
CA CYS A 372 2.22 3.89 25.17
C CYS A 372 1.51 5.23 25.03
N LEU A 373 0.21 5.26 25.30
CA LEU A 373 -0.62 6.45 25.15
C LEU A 373 -1.37 6.74 26.46
N LYS A 374 -1.25 7.97 26.97
CA LYS A 374 -1.99 8.43 28.15
C LYS A 374 -3.50 8.27 27.94
N GLY A 375 -4.20 7.76 28.95
CA GLY A 375 -5.62 7.39 28.89
C GLY A 375 -5.91 6.04 28.24
N VAL A 376 -4.90 5.36 27.68
CA VAL A 376 -5.05 4.08 26.97
C VAL A 376 -4.11 2.99 27.50
N GLY A 377 -2.86 3.32 27.84
CA GLY A 377 -1.80 2.36 28.15
C GLY A 377 -1.07 1.88 26.89
N LEU A 378 -0.58 0.64 26.90
CA LEU A 378 0.14 0.07 25.76
C LEU A 378 -0.77 -0.12 24.54
N VAL A 379 -0.21 0.19 23.38
CA VAL A 379 -0.82 -0.02 22.06
C VAL A 379 0.20 -0.73 21.18
N GLN A 380 -0.27 -1.75 20.47
CA GLN A 380 0.51 -2.50 19.49
C GLN A 380 -0.01 -2.22 18.07
N ILE A 381 0.89 -1.94 17.14
CA ILE A 381 0.63 -1.96 15.69
C ILE A 381 1.12 -3.31 15.17
N ASP A 382 0.27 -3.99 14.41
CA ASP A 382 0.59 -5.33 13.92
C ASP A 382 1.72 -5.33 12.87
N PRO A 383 2.38 -6.48 12.61
CA PRO A 383 3.57 -6.53 11.77
C PRO A 383 3.40 -6.06 10.32
N ASP A 384 2.21 -6.22 9.74
CA ASP A 384 1.92 -5.81 8.36
C ASP A 384 1.42 -4.35 8.29
N LEU A 385 1.35 -3.64 9.42
CA LEU A 385 0.88 -2.27 9.54
C LEU A 385 -0.54 -2.10 8.95
N THR A 386 -1.51 -2.84 9.49
CA THR A 386 -2.92 -2.76 9.07
C THR A 386 -3.89 -2.39 10.17
N ARG A 387 -3.52 -2.62 11.44
CA ARG A 387 -4.35 -2.30 12.60
C ARG A 387 -3.52 -2.03 13.84
N MET A 388 -4.06 -1.17 14.69
CA MET A 388 -3.63 -1.02 16.06
C MET A 388 -4.53 -1.84 16.99
N LYS A 389 -3.95 -2.31 18.09
CA LYS A 389 -4.63 -3.04 19.16
C LYS A 389 -4.31 -2.38 20.49
N VAL A 390 -5.34 -2.06 21.28
CA VAL A 390 -5.16 -1.67 22.68
C VAL A 390 -4.78 -2.90 23.50
N VAL A 391 -3.63 -2.83 24.17
CA VAL A 391 -3.17 -3.83 25.13
C VAL A 391 -3.56 -3.39 26.54
N GLY A 392 -3.47 -2.09 26.83
CA GLY A 392 -3.78 -1.54 28.16
C GLY A 392 -2.58 -1.62 29.10
N GLY A 393 -2.84 -1.81 30.39
CA GLY A 393 -1.82 -2.01 31.40
C GLY A 393 -2.22 -1.45 32.77
N ASP A 394 -1.27 -1.43 33.70
CA ASP A 394 -1.50 -0.91 35.04
C ASP A 394 -1.76 0.61 35.03
N GLU A 395 -2.49 1.10 36.05
CA GLU A 395 -2.87 2.52 36.17
C GLU A 395 -1.69 3.49 36.04
N ALA A 396 -0.50 3.08 36.50
CA ALA A 396 0.70 3.90 36.43
C ALA A 396 1.05 4.30 35.00
N ILE A 397 0.96 3.38 34.04
CA ILE A 397 1.31 3.66 32.63
C ILE A 397 0.13 4.20 31.83
N VAL A 398 -1.12 3.87 32.23
CA VAL A 398 -2.32 4.47 31.63
C VAL A 398 -2.39 5.96 31.95
N ASN A 399 -1.97 6.38 33.15
CA ASN A 399 -2.02 7.78 33.58
C ASN A 399 -0.73 8.56 33.27
N ALA A 400 0.36 7.89 32.94
CA ALA A 400 1.62 8.55 32.59
C ALA A 400 1.60 9.06 31.15
N ASN A 401 2.08 10.29 30.95
CA ASN A 401 2.47 10.75 29.62
C ASN A 401 3.84 10.15 29.30
N VAL A 402 3.87 9.13 28.46
CA VAL A 402 5.09 8.44 28.05
C VAL A 402 5.71 9.18 26.86
N HIS A 403 7.02 9.42 26.93
CA HIS A 403 7.75 10.27 26.00
C HIS A 403 8.40 9.49 24.85
N ASN A 404 8.84 8.24 25.09
CA ASN A 404 9.23 7.30 24.04
C ASN A 404 8.92 5.84 24.45
N THR A 405 9.30 4.85 23.67
CA THR A 405 9.19 3.44 24.03
C THR A 405 10.44 2.72 23.52
N CYS A 406 11.05 1.91 24.38
CA CYS A 406 12.19 1.06 24.02
C CYS A 406 11.82 -0.41 24.31
N ILE A 407 12.34 -1.35 23.51
CA ILE A 407 12.19 -2.79 23.74
C ILE A 407 13.44 -3.33 24.43
N LEU A 408 13.22 -4.02 25.55
CA LEU A 408 14.23 -4.76 26.28
C LEU A 408 13.92 -6.25 26.22
N ARG A 409 14.91 -7.09 25.94
CA ARG A 409 14.75 -8.55 25.97
C ARG A 409 15.33 -9.17 27.23
N GLN A 410 14.61 -10.14 27.78
CA GLN A 410 15.10 -11.06 28.81
C GLN A 410 14.92 -12.50 28.30
N GLY A 411 15.94 -13.01 27.61
CA GLY A 411 15.79 -14.22 26.79
C GLY A 411 14.72 -14.00 25.72
N ASN A 412 13.72 -14.90 25.66
CA ASN A 412 12.60 -14.77 24.71
C ASN A 412 11.49 -13.81 25.19
N LYS A 413 11.59 -13.27 26.41
CA LYS A 413 10.57 -12.36 26.94
C LYS A 413 10.83 -10.94 26.45
N ARG A 414 9.82 -10.35 25.81
CA ARG A 414 9.76 -8.92 25.49
C ARG A 414 9.30 -8.13 26.71
N LEU A 415 10.07 -7.10 27.06
CA LEU A 415 9.70 -6.05 28.02
C LEU A 415 9.72 -4.72 27.28
N LEU A 416 8.92 -3.77 27.74
CA LEU A 416 8.94 -2.40 27.25
C LEU A 416 9.42 -1.46 28.34
N VAL A 417 10.25 -0.50 27.96
CA VAL A 417 10.78 0.54 28.84
C VAL A 417 10.16 1.87 28.44
N LEU A 418 9.50 2.52 29.41
CA LEU A 418 8.60 3.65 29.19
C LEU A 418 9.08 4.85 30.04
N PRO A 419 9.82 5.81 29.45
CA PRO A 419 10.16 7.07 30.09
C PRO A 419 8.93 7.97 30.19
N SER A 420 8.72 8.60 31.35
CA SER A 420 7.74 9.66 31.52
C SER A 420 8.37 10.88 32.18
N ASP A 421 8.43 11.97 31.42
CA ASP A 421 8.92 13.27 31.89
C ASP A 421 7.97 13.90 32.90
N GLU A 422 6.66 13.73 32.71
CA GLU A 422 5.62 14.22 33.63
C GLU A 422 5.71 13.50 34.97
N ALA A 423 5.77 12.17 34.95
CA ALA A 423 5.84 11.35 36.15
C ALA A 423 7.24 11.33 36.80
N GLN A 424 8.26 11.82 36.11
CA GLN A 424 9.66 11.77 36.50
C GLN A 424 10.11 10.36 36.89
N LYS A 425 9.73 9.39 36.05
CA LYS A 425 9.94 7.95 36.28
C LYS A 425 10.17 7.23 34.96
N ILE A 426 10.79 6.06 35.07
CA ILE A 426 10.82 5.07 34.00
C ILE A 426 10.11 3.81 34.49
N TYR A 427 9.25 3.25 33.66
CA TYR A 427 8.57 1.99 33.93
C TYR A 427 9.11 0.91 33.01
N ILE A 428 9.51 -0.24 33.57
CA ILE A 428 9.71 -1.47 32.79
C ILE A 428 8.45 -2.31 32.95
N VAL A 429 7.83 -2.64 31.83
CA VAL A 429 6.58 -3.41 31.79
C VAL A 429 6.71 -4.66 30.95
N ASP A 430 5.87 -5.66 31.21
CA ASP A 430 5.73 -6.79 30.29
C ASP A 430 4.82 -6.46 29.10
N ASP A 431 4.69 -7.39 28.16
CA ASP A 431 3.87 -7.26 26.95
C ASP A 431 2.35 -7.25 27.19
N LYS A 432 1.94 -7.28 28.46
CA LYS A 432 0.55 -7.09 28.91
C LYS A 432 0.35 -5.75 29.63
N GLY A 433 1.39 -4.93 29.71
CA GLY A 433 1.35 -3.63 30.36
C GLY A 433 1.43 -3.70 31.89
N LYS A 434 1.82 -4.84 32.46
CA LYS A 434 2.07 -4.96 33.91
C LYS A 434 3.41 -4.33 34.24
N VAL A 435 3.43 -3.41 35.22
CA VAL A 435 4.66 -2.80 35.72
C VAL A 435 5.45 -3.84 36.51
N MET A 436 6.64 -4.14 35.99
CA MET A 436 7.59 -5.06 36.59
C MET A 436 8.63 -4.31 37.43
N ARG A 437 8.94 -3.08 37.04
CA ARG A 437 9.93 -2.24 37.73
C ARG A 437 9.66 -0.76 37.49
N THR A 438 9.98 0.06 38.49
CA THR A 438 10.01 1.51 38.37
C THR A 438 11.40 2.03 38.73
N PHE A 439 12.01 2.82 37.85
CA PHE A 439 13.18 3.62 38.20
C PHE A 439 12.71 4.99 38.70
N PRO A 440 13.07 5.38 39.93
CA PRO A 440 12.70 6.67 40.49
C PRO A 440 13.57 7.79 39.89
N ASN A 441 13.25 9.04 40.24
CA ASN A 441 14.12 10.17 39.97
C ASN A 441 15.53 9.90 40.55
N PRO A 442 16.61 9.94 39.74
CA PRO A 442 17.98 9.67 40.18
C PRO A 442 18.48 10.64 41.25
N TYR A 443 17.85 11.80 41.39
CA TYR A 443 18.18 12.81 42.38
C TYR A 443 17.45 12.65 43.73
N GLY A 444 16.51 11.71 43.83
CA GLY A 444 15.61 11.58 44.97
C GLY A 444 14.47 12.62 44.96
N ASP A 445 13.61 12.56 45.98
CA ASP A 445 12.35 13.33 46.03
C ASP A 445 12.55 14.85 46.17
N ASP A 446 13.61 15.27 46.86
CA ASP A 446 13.99 16.69 47.06
C ASP A 446 15.07 17.17 46.06
N GLY A 447 15.37 16.34 45.05
CA GLY A 447 16.47 16.53 44.12
C GLY A 447 16.17 17.40 42.90
N GLY A 448 17.04 17.32 41.90
CA GLY A 448 16.85 17.95 40.59
C GLY A 448 15.67 17.37 39.80
N ALA A 449 15.25 18.07 38.74
CA ALA A 449 14.18 17.61 37.87
C ALA A 449 14.65 16.45 36.98
N PHE A 450 13.88 15.37 36.93
CA PHE A 450 14.07 14.25 36.01
C PHE A 450 12.99 14.26 34.93
N ARG A 451 13.26 14.98 33.85
CA ARG A 451 12.41 15.11 32.67
C ARG A 451 12.99 14.25 31.55
N VAL A 452 12.90 12.94 31.75
CA VAL A 452 13.41 11.93 30.82
C VAL A 452 12.61 11.96 29.52
N CYS A 453 13.31 12.17 28.40
CA CYS A 453 12.71 12.17 27.07
C CYS A 453 12.77 10.75 26.50
N ASP A 454 13.95 10.13 26.54
CA ASP A 454 14.16 8.89 25.83
C ASP A 454 15.09 7.94 26.57
N ILE A 455 15.03 6.67 26.18
CA ILE A 455 15.80 5.58 26.76
C ILE A 455 16.20 4.62 25.67
N GLU A 456 17.43 4.12 25.76
CA GLU A 456 17.89 2.99 24.95
C GLU A 456 18.62 1.96 25.78
N VAL A 457 18.61 0.71 25.33
CA VAL A 457 19.43 -0.37 25.92
C VAL A 457 20.52 -0.80 24.94
N VAL A 458 21.78 -0.66 25.36
CA VAL A 458 22.96 -1.07 24.58
C VAL A 458 23.80 -2.04 25.40
N GLU A 459 24.01 -3.25 24.87
CA GLU A 459 24.72 -4.35 25.55
C GLU A 459 24.24 -4.62 26.99
N GLY A 460 22.93 -4.51 27.23
CA GLY A 460 22.32 -4.77 28.54
C GLY A 460 22.39 -3.62 29.54
N LEU A 461 23.01 -2.49 29.20
CA LEU A 461 22.93 -1.25 29.99
C LEU A 461 21.85 -0.33 29.44
N MET A 462 21.07 0.25 30.33
CA MET A 462 20.03 1.23 30.03
C MET A 462 20.61 2.65 30.13
N PHE A 463 20.39 3.46 29.09
CA PHE A 463 20.81 4.85 28.99
C PHE A 463 19.57 5.75 28.90
N ALA A 464 19.39 6.67 29.86
CA ALA A 464 18.21 7.53 29.94
C ALA A 464 18.59 9.00 29.74
N ALA A 465 18.01 9.64 28.72
CA ALA A 465 18.28 11.01 28.34
C ALA A 465 17.38 12.00 29.09
N ASN A 466 17.95 12.80 30.00
CA ASN A 466 17.25 13.83 30.77
C ASN A 466 17.13 15.17 30.01
N GLY A 467 16.67 15.11 28.75
CA GLY A 467 16.76 16.19 27.77
C GLY A 467 16.03 17.49 28.11
N TYR A 468 14.87 17.40 28.78
CA TYR A 468 14.09 18.57 29.18
C TYR A 468 14.50 19.16 30.54
N ALA A 469 15.58 18.65 31.13
CA ALA A 469 16.20 19.20 32.33
C ALA A 469 17.69 19.48 32.08
N ASP A 470 18.60 18.86 32.84
CA ASP A 470 20.04 19.16 32.80
C ASP A 470 20.80 18.59 31.61
N ASN A 471 20.15 17.77 30.76
CA ASN A 471 20.77 17.08 29.62
C ASN A 471 21.80 16.01 30.03
N ILE A 472 21.71 15.47 31.23
CA ILE A 472 22.51 14.33 31.66
C ILE A 472 21.94 13.04 31.07
N ILE A 473 22.84 12.15 30.65
CA ILE A 473 22.53 10.77 30.30
C ILE A 473 22.84 9.91 31.51
N PHE A 474 21.80 9.34 32.10
CA PHE A 474 21.92 8.42 33.24
C PHE A 474 22.09 6.99 32.76
N ILE A 475 22.83 6.19 33.51
CA ILE A 475 23.13 4.80 33.18
C ILE A 475 22.58 3.90 34.29
N ALA A 476 22.04 2.74 33.94
CA ALA A 476 21.63 1.71 34.88
C ALA A 476 21.70 0.30 34.28
N ASP A 477 21.84 -0.72 35.13
CA ASP A 477 21.44 -2.08 34.76
C ASP A 477 19.91 -2.18 34.91
N PRO A 478 19.15 -2.47 33.83
CA PRO A 478 17.69 -2.53 33.87
C PRO A 478 17.14 -3.63 34.81
N PHE A 479 17.97 -4.61 35.16
CA PHE A 479 17.62 -5.75 36.02
C PHE A 479 18.18 -5.64 37.45
N GLU A 480 19.03 -4.66 37.75
CA GLU A 480 19.50 -4.38 39.12
C GLU A 480 18.44 -3.63 39.95
N ALA A 481 18.17 -4.13 41.16
CA ALA A 481 17.12 -3.64 42.05
C ALA A 481 17.62 -3.40 43.47
N LYS A 482 16.89 -2.58 44.23
CA LYS A 482 17.09 -2.47 45.67
C LYS A 482 16.73 -3.78 46.36
N THR A 483 17.55 -4.21 47.32
CA THR A 483 17.36 -5.47 48.05
C THR A 483 16.01 -5.54 48.77
N GLU A 484 15.59 -4.44 49.40
CA GLU A 484 14.34 -4.37 50.17
C GLU A 484 13.11 -3.97 49.33
N GLN A 485 13.34 -3.46 48.11
CA GLN A 485 12.30 -3.00 47.16
C GLN A 485 12.65 -3.53 45.76
N PRO A 486 12.42 -4.83 45.49
CA PRO A 486 12.89 -5.49 44.26
C PRO A 486 12.21 -5.01 42.97
N ASP A 487 11.13 -4.24 43.11
CA ASP A 487 10.40 -3.52 42.07
C ASP A 487 10.96 -2.10 41.80
N THR A 488 11.97 -1.67 42.57
CA THR A 488 12.63 -0.38 42.43
C THR A 488 14.02 -0.54 41.83
N GLY A 489 14.22 0.08 40.66
CA GLY A 489 15.51 0.09 39.95
C GLY A 489 16.59 0.92 40.65
N VAL A 490 17.85 0.65 40.31
CA VAL A 490 19.04 1.33 40.86
C VAL A 490 19.83 2.00 39.73
N TRP A 491 20.19 3.26 39.93
CA TRP A 491 21.03 4.00 39.00
C TRP A 491 22.52 3.72 39.24
N ALA A 492 23.28 3.61 38.16
CA ALA A 492 24.73 3.53 38.24
C ALA A 492 25.31 4.89 38.74
N PRO A 493 26.47 4.88 39.42
CA PRO A 493 27.13 6.12 39.82
C PRO A 493 27.68 6.93 38.63
N MET A 494 27.77 6.32 37.45
CA MET A 494 28.28 6.94 36.24
C MET A 494 27.16 7.62 35.45
N SER A 495 27.46 8.82 34.96
CA SER A 495 26.63 9.57 34.02
C SER A 495 27.52 10.50 33.19
N PHE A 496 27.01 10.99 32.06
CA PHE A 496 27.71 11.96 31.22
C PHE A 496 26.72 12.95 30.61
N GLY A 497 27.20 13.86 29.76
CA GLY A 497 26.34 14.87 29.13
C GLY A 497 26.36 16.20 29.87
N GLY A 498 25.22 16.89 29.86
CA GLY A 498 25.04 18.24 30.41
C GLY A 498 24.83 19.29 29.32
N ARG A 499 24.36 20.47 29.73
CA ARG A 499 24.06 21.58 28.81
C ARG A 499 25.31 22.09 28.07
N GLY A 500 25.18 22.32 26.77
CA GLY A 500 26.20 23.01 25.96
C GLY A 500 26.17 22.66 24.48
N THR A 501 27.18 23.14 23.75
CA THR A 501 27.33 22.96 22.29
C THR A 501 28.56 22.13 21.90
N ALA A 502 29.48 21.89 22.84
CA ALA A 502 30.61 20.99 22.63
C ALA A 502 30.12 19.55 22.43
N HIS A 503 30.92 18.69 21.80
CA HIS A 503 30.64 17.25 21.76
C HIS A 503 30.59 16.69 23.19
N GLY A 504 29.61 15.82 23.45
CA GLY A 504 29.30 15.31 24.79
C GLY A 504 28.54 16.30 25.67
N LYS A 505 28.09 17.43 25.11
CA LYS A 505 27.15 18.39 25.71
C LYS A 505 26.00 18.64 24.74
N PHE A 506 24.84 18.95 25.28
CA PHE A 506 23.62 19.02 24.49
C PHE A 506 22.84 20.30 24.74
N GLY A 507 22.23 20.82 23.69
CA GLY A 507 21.22 21.86 23.81
C GLY A 507 19.89 21.23 24.26
N THR A 508 19.56 20.06 23.70
CA THR A 508 18.47 19.19 24.19
C THR A 508 18.79 17.75 23.78
N ALA A 509 19.29 16.93 24.70
CA ALA A 509 19.48 15.49 24.50
C ALA A 509 18.11 14.81 24.43
N HIS A 510 17.50 14.79 23.25
CA HIS A 510 16.10 14.42 23.11
C HIS A 510 15.93 12.91 22.91
N GLY A 511 16.20 12.41 21.70
CA GLY A 511 16.17 10.99 21.37
C GLY A 511 17.52 10.31 21.61
N ILE A 512 17.50 9.02 21.94
CA ILE A 512 18.68 8.16 22.07
C ILE A 512 18.37 6.80 21.47
N THR A 513 19.22 6.33 20.55
CA THR A 513 18.92 5.11 19.78
C THR A 513 20.18 4.31 19.49
N ALA A 514 20.10 3.00 19.64
CA ALA A 514 21.20 2.09 19.37
C ALA A 514 21.50 2.06 17.86
N VAL A 515 22.78 2.14 17.49
CA VAL A 515 23.20 1.94 16.11
C VAL A 515 23.27 0.43 15.85
N PRO A 516 22.50 -0.12 14.90
CA PRO A 516 22.37 -1.57 14.72
C PRO A 516 23.72 -2.28 14.53
N GLY A 517 23.88 -3.41 15.21
CA GLY A 517 25.10 -4.25 15.09
C GLY A 517 26.35 -3.67 15.76
N THR A 518 26.21 -2.63 16.58
CA THR A 518 27.33 -1.98 17.28
C THR A 518 27.01 -1.79 18.77
N ASP A 519 28.01 -1.37 19.54
CA ASP A 519 27.84 -0.93 20.94
C ASP A 519 27.73 0.60 21.06
N VAL A 520 27.35 1.27 19.98
CA VAL A 520 27.23 2.73 19.86
C VAL A 520 25.76 3.12 19.88
N PHE A 521 25.47 4.29 20.42
CA PHE A 521 24.15 4.93 20.28
C PHE A 521 24.29 6.33 19.70
N THR A 522 23.23 6.79 19.05
CA THR A 522 23.07 8.15 18.51
C THR A 522 22.13 8.94 19.40
N ILE A 523 22.50 10.19 19.71
CA ILE A 523 21.68 11.15 20.43
C ILE A 523 21.21 12.23 19.46
N ALA A 524 19.91 12.51 19.46
CA ALA A 524 19.34 13.67 18.78
C ALA A 524 19.48 14.91 19.67
N ASP A 525 20.50 15.73 19.38
CA ASP A 525 20.74 17.00 20.05
C ASP A 525 19.92 18.11 19.39
N ARG A 526 18.62 18.14 19.75
CA ARG A 526 17.58 18.88 19.04
C ARG A 526 17.92 20.35 18.86
N ALA A 527 18.26 21.05 19.95
CA ALA A 527 18.46 22.50 19.91
C ALA A 527 19.75 22.92 19.18
N ASN A 528 20.71 22.00 19.04
CA ASN A 528 21.94 22.23 18.27
C ASN A 528 21.84 21.72 16.82
N ALA A 529 20.65 21.29 16.38
CA ALA A 529 20.37 20.85 15.01
C ALA A 529 21.30 19.72 14.53
N ARG A 530 21.57 18.71 15.37
CA ARG A 530 22.50 17.63 15.03
C ARG A 530 22.11 16.27 15.60
N LEU A 531 22.59 15.21 14.97
CA LEU A 531 22.72 13.87 15.56
C LEU A 531 24.18 13.62 15.90
N GLU A 532 24.45 13.02 17.05
CA GLU A 532 25.81 12.64 17.44
C GLU A 532 25.86 11.24 18.04
N SER A 533 26.82 10.45 17.59
CA SER A 533 27.02 9.07 18.04
C SER A 533 28.14 8.96 19.07
N TYR A 534 27.93 8.10 20.07
CA TYR A 534 28.79 7.96 21.23
C TYR A 534 29.03 6.49 21.60
N THR A 535 30.22 6.20 22.13
CA THR A 535 30.43 4.93 22.84
C THR A 535 29.66 4.91 24.16
N ARG A 536 29.55 3.75 24.80
CA ARG A 536 28.90 3.58 26.10
C ARG A 536 29.53 4.39 27.23
N GLU A 537 30.80 4.73 27.11
CA GLU A 537 31.52 5.59 28.06
C GLU A 537 31.26 7.10 27.81
N GLY A 538 30.42 7.44 26.82
CA GLY A 538 30.11 8.82 26.46
C GLY A 538 31.17 9.49 25.59
N ARG A 539 32.01 8.71 24.88
CA ARG A 539 33.02 9.26 23.96
C ARG A 539 32.41 9.52 22.59
N TYR A 540 32.52 10.75 22.10
CA TYR A 540 32.07 11.14 20.76
C TYR A 540 32.80 10.39 19.65
N ILE A 541 32.03 9.95 18.64
CA ILE A 541 32.53 9.20 17.48
C ILE A 541 32.35 10.01 16.19
N GLY A 542 31.16 10.58 15.98
CA GLY A 542 30.78 11.24 14.74
C GLY A 542 29.34 11.73 14.79
N GLY A 543 28.86 12.34 13.72
CA GLY A 543 27.49 12.85 13.70
C GLY A 543 27.11 13.52 12.38
N ILE A 544 25.86 13.97 12.33
CA ILE A 544 25.26 14.67 11.20
C ILE A 544 24.84 16.05 11.70
N GLN A 545 25.31 17.10 11.04
CA GLN A 545 24.85 18.46 11.28
C GLN A 545 23.76 18.80 10.26
N PHE A 546 22.56 19.11 10.74
CA PHE A 546 21.49 19.63 9.90
C PHE A 546 21.63 21.14 9.69
N GLU A 547 20.88 21.66 8.74
CA GLU A 547 20.72 23.10 8.58
C GLU A 547 20.26 23.77 9.88
N ALA A 548 20.78 24.97 10.15
CA ALA A 548 20.45 25.72 11.34
C ALA A 548 18.93 25.91 11.50
N GLY A 549 18.42 25.66 12.71
CA GLY A 549 16.99 25.75 13.03
C GLY A 549 16.21 24.44 12.84
N THR A 550 16.76 23.45 12.14
CA THR A 550 16.20 22.08 12.14
C THR A 550 16.26 21.52 13.55
N MET A 551 15.18 20.90 13.99
CA MET A 551 15.05 20.37 15.35
C MET A 551 14.82 18.86 15.30
N PRO A 552 15.87 18.03 15.13
CA PRO A 552 15.72 16.58 15.14
C PRO A 552 15.22 16.12 16.51
N CYS A 553 14.24 15.21 16.53
CA CYS A 553 13.67 14.68 17.76
C CYS A 553 14.29 13.33 18.09
N ASP A 554 14.31 12.43 17.12
CA ASP A 554 14.75 11.05 17.33
C ASP A 554 15.19 10.46 15.98
N VAL A 555 15.97 9.38 16.03
CA VAL A 555 16.39 8.62 14.85
C VAL A 555 15.99 7.16 15.03
N ASP A 556 15.51 6.50 13.99
CA ASP A 556 15.28 5.05 14.02
C ASP A 556 15.96 4.40 12.83
N TYR A 557 16.60 3.24 13.05
CA TYR A 557 17.46 2.57 12.06
C TYR A 557 16.85 1.26 11.56
N ALA A 558 16.95 1.00 10.25
CA ALA A 558 16.69 -0.32 9.66
C ALA A 558 17.78 -0.65 8.62
N GLY A 559 18.79 -1.42 9.04
CA GLY A 559 19.95 -1.72 8.20
C GLY A 559 20.74 -0.44 7.92
N ASN A 560 20.99 -0.15 6.64
CA ASN A 560 21.66 1.09 6.21
C ASN A 560 20.72 2.30 6.10
N LEU A 561 19.41 2.11 6.30
CA LEU A 561 18.44 3.20 6.31
C LEU A 561 18.21 3.72 7.72
N ALA A 562 17.94 5.01 7.83
CA ALA A 562 17.48 5.64 9.06
C ALA A 562 16.41 6.69 8.78
N VAL A 563 15.47 6.90 9.70
CA VAL A 563 14.51 8.00 9.63
C VAL A 563 14.69 8.93 10.82
N VAL A 564 14.56 10.23 10.57
CA VAL A 564 14.67 11.26 11.60
C VAL A 564 13.40 12.10 11.59
N GLY A 565 12.61 11.98 12.64
CA GLY A 565 11.48 12.88 12.87
C GLY A 565 11.97 14.23 13.38
N CYS A 566 11.50 15.33 12.79
CA CYS A 566 11.90 16.67 13.19
C CYS A 566 10.73 17.48 13.76
N LEU A 567 10.95 18.19 14.86
CA LEU A 567 9.96 19.12 15.42
C LEU A 567 9.74 20.32 14.50
N LYS A 568 10.80 20.75 13.81
CA LYS A 568 10.85 21.86 12.87
C LYS A 568 11.88 21.55 11.79
N GLY A 569 11.62 22.01 10.56
CA GLY A 569 12.58 21.94 9.47
C GLY A 569 13.58 23.10 9.46
N ALA A 570 14.32 23.18 8.35
CA ALA A 570 15.30 24.21 8.06
C ALA A 570 14.79 25.63 8.35
N GLY A 571 15.67 26.48 8.91
CA GLY A 571 15.37 27.87 9.26
C GLY A 571 14.41 28.04 10.46
N GLY A 572 13.92 26.95 11.06
CA GLY A 572 13.07 26.99 12.26
C GLY A 572 11.63 27.47 12.03
N SER A 573 11.22 27.64 10.77
CA SER A 573 9.88 28.09 10.36
C SER A 573 9.19 27.19 9.33
N THR A 574 9.94 26.26 8.71
CA THR A 574 9.35 25.30 7.76
C THR A 574 8.60 24.18 8.51
N PRO A 575 7.50 23.65 7.95
CA PRO A 575 6.79 22.52 8.53
C PRO A 575 7.73 21.33 8.80
N ALA A 576 7.47 20.62 9.89
CA ALA A 576 8.27 19.48 10.33
C ALA A 576 8.49 18.40 9.25
N PRO A 577 9.75 18.16 8.82
CA PRO A 577 10.06 17.06 7.94
C PRO A 577 10.25 15.74 8.69
N ILE A 578 10.21 14.65 7.92
CA ILE A 578 10.95 13.42 8.23
C ILE A 578 12.10 13.34 7.24
N HIS A 579 13.34 13.23 7.71
CA HIS A 579 14.47 12.94 6.84
C HIS A 579 14.69 11.42 6.78
N LEU A 580 14.75 10.87 5.57
CA LEU A 580 15.23 9.52 5.33
C LEU A 580 16.70 9.59 4.97
N LEU A 581 17.50 8.79 5.64
CA LEU A 581 18.93 8.69 5.46
C LEU A 581 19.29 7.30 4.94
N GLN A 582 20.31 7.25 4.09
CA GLN A 582 20.98 6.03 3.66
C GLN A 582 22.47 6.22 3.90
N ASP A 583 23.08 5.33 4.69
CA ASP A 583 24.50 5.40 5.04
C ASP A 583 24.90 6.78 5.62
N GLY A 584 23.99 7.38 6.40
CA GLY A 584 24.16 8.70 7.02
C GLY A 584 23.90 9.91 6.11
N ASN A 585 23.57 9.70 4.83
CA ASN A 585 23.26 10.78 3.88
C ASN A 585 21.75 10.93 3.71
N ILE A 586 21.23 12.17 3.71
CA ILE A 586 19.81 12.41 3.45
C ILE A 586 19.51 12.06 1.98
N VAL A 587 18.64 11.08 1.78
CA VAL A 587 18.19 10.61 0.44
C VAL A 587 16.76 11.02 0.13
N ALA A 588 15.94 11.31 1.15
CA ALA A 588 14.62 11.90 0.97
C ALA A 588 14.22 12.78 2.15
N THR A 589 13.34 13.73 1.88
CA THR A 589 12.70 14.57 2.90
C THR A 589 11.19 14.52 2.68
N LEU A 590 10.47 14.06 3.69
CA LEU A 590 9.03 13.84 3.63
C LEU A 590 8.31 14.97 4.36
N LYS A 591 7.29 15.55 3.73
CA LYS A 591 6.51 16.70 4.21
C LYS A 591 5.03 16.33 4.26
N LEU A 592 4.60 15.76 5.38
CA LEU A 592 3.29 15.14 5.51
C LEU A 592 2.13 16.13 5.26
N GLN A 593 2.23 17.36 5.76
CA GLN A 593 1.17 18.35 5.54
C GLN A 593 1.20 18.93 4.13
N GLU A 594 2.38 19.31 3.63
CA GLU A 594 2.52 20.03 2.36
C GLU A 594 2.26 19.13 1.15
N ASP A 595 2.82 17.92 1.16
CA ASP A 595 2.80 17.03 0.01
C ASP A 595 1.62 16.06 0.04
N LEU A 596 1.21 15.59 1.23
CA LEU A 596 0.13 14.61 1.39
C LEU A 596 -1.22 15.23 1.82
N GLY A 597 -1.26 16.55 2.07
CA GLY A 597 -2.46 17.22 2.56
C GLY A 597 -2.90 16.79 3.98
N LEU A 598 -2.02 16.15 4.76
CA LEU A 598 -2.33 15.73 6.12
C LEU A 598 -2.31 16.96 7.05
N GLU A 599 -3.46 17.61 7.21
CA GLU A 599 -3.59 18.83 8.01
C GLU A 599 -3.13 18.66 9.46
N GLY A 600 -2.45 19.68 10.00
CA GLY A 600 -2.01 19.74 11.40
C GLY A 600 -0.79 18.87 11.72
N TRP A 601 -0.03 18.49 10.71
CA TRP A 601 1.30 17.86 10.82
C TRP A 601 2.41 18.93 10.77
N THR A 602 2.38 19.87 11.72
CA THR A 602 3.39 20.94 11.84
C THR A 602 4.61 20.51 12.65
N HIS A 603 4.49 19.42 13.41
CA HIS A 603 5.49 18.88 14.32
C HIS A 603 5.54 17.36 14.18
N VAL A 604 6.68 16.80 13.79
CA VAL A 604 6.91 15.36 13.84
C VAL A 604 7.78 15.07 15.06
N HIS A 605 7.18 14.45 16.05
CA HIS A 605 7.84 14.19 17.32
C HIS A 605 8.69 12.93 17.29
N ASN A 606 8.26 11.91 16.55
CA ASN A 606 9.01 10.69 16.36
C ASN A 606 8.71 10.09 14.98
N ALA A 607 9.65 9.31 14.44
CA ALA A 607 9.45 8.50 13.26
C ALA A 607 10.19 7.16 13.43
N ALA A 608 9.56 6.05 13.06
CA ALA A 608 10.15 4.72 13.06
C ALA A 608 10.11 4.11 11.65
N ILE A 609 11.14 3.35 11.29
CA ILE A 609 11.30 2.72 9.97
C ILE A 609 11.15 1.21 10.05
N ARG A 610 10.44 0.67 9.05
CA ARG A 610 10.24 -0.76 8.83
C ARG A 610 10.62 -1.11 7.41
N VAL A 611 11.23 -2.27 7.25
CA VAL A 611 11.38 -2.93 5.96
C VAL A 611 10.54 -4.20 6.02
N LEU A 612 9.53 -4.30 5.14
CA LEU A 612 8.68 -5.48 5.07
C LEU A 612 9.27 -6.49 4.09
N ASP A 613 9.53 -7.70 4.58
CA ASP A 613 10.13 -8.81 3.82
C ASP A 613 9.19 -9.41 2.77
N ARG A 614 7.87 -9.15 2.85
CA ARG A 614 6.95 -9.55 1.77
C ARG A 614 7.27 -8.70 0.56
N PRO A 615 7.88 -9.25 -0.50
CA PRO A 615 8.25 -8.46 -1.65
C PRO A 615 7.02 -7.74 -2.20
N GLY A 616 7.20 -6.48 -2.63
CA GLY A 616 6.28 -5.89 -3.59
C GLY A 616 6.19 -6.75 -4.86
N TYR A 617 5.41 -6.31 -5.84
CA TYR A 617 5.22 -7.02 -7.12
C TYR A 617 6.51 -7.35 -7.90
N LEU A 618 7.66 -6.85 -7.44
CA LEU A 618 8.95 -6.84 -8.12
C LEU A 618 10.10 -7.45 -7.29
N GLY A 619 9.81 -8.12 -6.16
CA GLY A 619 10.88 -8.66 -5.31
C GLY A 619 11.56 -7.62 -4.40
N ILE A 620 11.13 -6.35 -4.45
CA ILE A 620 11.72 -5.25 -3.70
C ILE A 620 11.13 -5.20 -2.28
N PRO A 621 11.96 -5.21 -1.21
CA PRO A 621 11.50 -4.96 0.14
C PRO A 621 10.83 -3.59 0.26
N ARG A 622 9.67 -3.51 0.91
CA ARG A 622 8.93 -2.26 1.03
C ARG A 622 9.35 -1.51 2.28
N VAL A 623 9.79 -0.27 2.11
CA VAL A 623 10.06 0.63 3.23
C VAL A 623 8.74 1.24 3.72
N MET A 624 8.53 1.20 5.02
CA MET A 624 7.40 1.83 5.70
C MET A 624 7.92 2.77 6.78
N ILE A 625 7.22 3.88 6.98
CA ILE A 625 7.54 4.86 8.01
C ILE A 625 6.30 5.06 8.88
N ILE A 626 6.48 5.01 10.19
CA ILE A 626 5.44 5.29 11.20
C ILE A 626 5.83 6.62 11.83
N ALA A 627 4.97 7.62 11.72
CA ALA A 627 5.23 8.95 12.26
C ALA A 627 4.29 9.25 13.44
N SER A 628 4.79 9.98 14.44
CA SER A 628 3.97 10.58 15.50
C SER A 628 4.04 12.11 15.43
N GLY A 629 2.87 12.74 15.45
CA GLY A 629 2.74 14.19 15.56
C GLY A 629 2.69 14.63 17.02
N TRP A 630 2.96 15.91 17.30
CA TRP A 630 2.81 16.50 18.63
C TRP A 630 2.19 17.90 18.59
N ASN A 631 1.33 18.20 19.56
CA ASN A 631 0.58 19.45 19.69
C ASN A 631 -0.13 19.92 18.38
N PRO A 632 -1.16 19.17 17.92
CA PRO A 632 -1.78 18.02 18.57
C PRO A 632 -1.07 16.69 18.23
N GLY A 633 -1.22 15.70 19.11
CA GLY A 633 -0.75 14.34 18.87
C GLY A 633 -1.48 13.66 17.71
N ARG A 634 -0.72 12.91 16.88
CA ARG A 634 -1.21 12.22 15.66
C ARG A 634 -0.39 10.97 15.36
N ILE A 635 -0.90 10.06 14.55
CA ILE A 635 -0.12 8.95 13.97
C ILE A 635 -0.42 8.87 12.47
N ALA A 636 0.62 8.67 11.67
CA ALA A 636 0.50 8.37 10.24
C ALA A 636 1.38 7.17 9.91
N ILE A 637 0.93 6.35 8.96
CA ILE A 637 1.74 5.28 8.38
C ILE A 637 1.93 5.62 6.91
N LEU A 638 3.18 5.57 6.48
CA LEU A 638 3.60 5.89 5.12
C LEU A 638 4.19 4.63 4.50
N GLU A 639 3.77 4.32 3.27
CA GLU A 639 4.25 3.19 2.48
C GLU A 639 5.03 3.72 1.28
N GLN A 640 6.20 3.13 1.03
CA GLN A 640 6.97 3.45 -0.18
C GLN A 640 6.16 3.07 -1.43
N VAL A 641 6.03 4.02 -2.35
CA VAL A 641 5.42 3.84 -3.67
C VAL A 641 6.52 3.89 -4.72
N ILE A 642 6.58 2.87 -5.57
CA ILE A 642 7.59 2.74 -6.62
C ILE A 642 6.94 3.07 -7.95
N GLY A 643 7.49 4.06 -8.68
CA GLY A 643 7.00 4.44 -10.01
C GLY A 643 7.53 3.53 -11.13
N LEU A 644 6.84 3.53 -12.28
CA LEU A 644 7.16 2.67 -13.44
C LEU A 644 8.58 2.90 -14.00
N LEU A 645 9.06 4.15 -14.00
CA LEU A 645 10.43 4.52 -14.45
C LEU A 645 11.53 4.12 -13.45
N GLU A 646 11.18 3.95 -12.18
CA GLU A 646 12.12 3.59 -11.10
C GLU A 646 12.31 2.10 -11.00
N THR A 647 11.29 1.32 -11.38
CA THR A 647 11.42 -0.10 -11.67
C THR A 647 12.52 -0.39 -12.67
N LEU A 648 12.61 0.39 -13.75
CA LEU A 648 13.64 0.23 -14.78
C LEU A 648 15.03 0.56 -14.22
N HIS A 649 15.14 1.61 -13.39
CA HIS A 649 16.41 1.95 -12.72
C HIS A 649 16.83 0.91 -11.69
N TYR A 650 15.91 0.31 -10.92
CA TYR A 650 16.22 -0.69 -9.90
C TYR A 650 17.04 -1.89 -10.44
N TRP A 651 16.74 -2.33 -11.66
CA TRP A 651 17.51 -3.39 -12.32
C TRP A 651 18.97 -2.99 -12.66
N PHE A 652 19.26 -1.69 -12.78
CA PHE A 652 20.63 -1.17 -12.93
C PHE A 652 21.35 -0.94 -11.60
N ILE A 653 20.66 -0.92 -10.44
CA ILE A 653 21.23 -0.64 -9.10
C ILE A 653 21.25 -1.86 -8.16
N GLN A 654 20.78 -3.04 -8.64
CA GLN A 654 20.86 -4.34 -7.96
C GLN A 654 22.20 -4.65 -7.23
N PRO A 655 23.39 -4.24 -7.70
CA PRO A 655 24.65 -4.53 -7.00
C PRO A 655 24.75 -3.94 -5.57
N LEU A 656 23.88 -3.00 -5.18
CA LEU A 656 23.90 -2.37 -3.86
C LEU A 656 23.27 -3.21 -2.74
N PHE A 657 22.51 -4.25 -3.07
CA PHE A 657 21.74 -5.04 -2.08
C PHE A 657 22.20 -6.50 -1.94
N ASP A 658 23.14 -6.97 -2.77
CA ASP A 658 23.70 -8.32 -2.69
C ASP A 658 25.23 -8.29 -2.96
N PRO A 659 26.08 -8.20 -1.92
CA PRO A 659 27.53 -8.21 -2.08
C PRO A 659 28.10 -9.56 -2.56
N GLY A 660 27.27 -10.58 -2.78
CA GLY A 660 27.67 -11.93 -3.23
C GLY A 660 27.50 -12.20 -4.72
N ARG A 661 26.82 -11.33 -5.47
CA ARG A 661 26.59 -11.52 -6.92
C ARG A 661 27.69 -10.83 -7.73
N SER A 662 28.56 -11.61 -8.36
CA SER A 662 29.65 -11.04 -9.17
C SER A 662 29.13 -10.41 -10.46
N ALA A 663 29.75 -9.31 -10.89
CA ALA A 663 29.49 -8.62 -12.16
C ALA A 663 29.61 -9.53 -13.40
N GLN A 664 30.26 -10.69 -13.25
CA GLN A 664 30.49 -11.67 -14.30
C GLN A 664 29.23 -12.44 -14.72
N VAL A 665 28.28 -12.65 -13.81
CA VAL A 665 26.97 -13.26 -14.15
C VAL A 665 26.15 -12.33 -15.05
N PHE A 666 26.39 -11.03 -14.95
CA PHE A 666 25.66 -10.00 -15.69
C PHE A 666 26.16 -9.82 -17.13
N GLU A 667 27.46 -10.01 -17.39
CA GLU A 667 28.02 -10.01 -18.75
C GLU A 667 27.52 -11.22 -19.56
N ASP A 668 27.45 -12.40 -18.94
CA ASP A 668 26.96 -13.63 -19.58
C ASP A 668 25.45 -13.57 -19.92
N GLU A 669 24.64 -12.85 -19.13
CA GLU A 669 23.21 -12.64 -19.39
C GLU A 669 22.95 -11.55 -20.44
N LEU A 670 23.82 -10.53 -20.53
CA LEU A 670 23.76 -9.50 -21.58
C LEU A 670 24.17 -10.05 -22.95
N GLU A 671 25.19 -10.93 -23.04
CA GLU A 671 25.57 -11.57 -24.30
C GLU A 671 24.45 -12.49 -24.85
N GLN A 672 23.64 -13.09 -23.98
CA GLN A 672 22.46 -13.87 -24.39
C GLN A 672 21.31 -12.99 -24.89
N HIS A 673 21.20 -11.74 -24.42
CA HIS A 673 20.17 -10.80 -24.88
C HIS A 673 20.59 -10.05 -26.17
N GLU A 674 21.86 -9.68 -26.35
CA GLU A 674 22.34 -9.01 -27.57
C GLU A 674 22.45 -9.97 -28.78
N SER A 675 22.68 -11.26 -28.55
CA SER A 675 22.71 -12.27 -29.63
C SER A 675 21.32 -12.65 -30.15
N ALA A 676 20.24 -12.36 -29.40
CA ALA A 676 18.86 -12.56 -29.85
C ALA A 676 18.38 -11.46 -30.83
N ASP A 677 18.92 -10.24 -30.72
CA ASP A 677 18.51 -9.08 -31.54
C ASP A 677 19.32 -8.89 -32.83
N THR A 678 20.39 -9.66 -33.05
CA THR A 678 21.24 -9.54 -34.25
C THR A 678 21.06 -10.63 -35.30
N HIS A 679 20.17 -11.61 -35.10
CA HIS A 679 19.92 -12.69 -36.07
C HIS A 679 18.61 -12.59 -36.88
N GLN A 680 18.07 -11.38 -37.07
CA GLN A 680 17.10 -11.07 -38.13
C GLN A 680 17.64 -10.01 -39.10
N ASN A 681 18.72 -10.32 -39.81
CA ASN A 681 18.96 -9.86 -41.18
C ASN A 681 20.31 -10.38 -41.68
N LEU A 682 20.29 -11.47 -42.46
CA LEU A 682 21.14 -11.66 -43.64
C LEU A 682 20.76 -12.99 -44.32
N SER A 683 20.21 -12.87 -45.53
CA SER A 683 19.79 -13.96 -46.40
C SER A 683 20.95 -14.56 -47.22
N HIS A 684 20.85 -15.87 -47.48
CA HIS A 684 21.31 -16.60 -48.67
C HIS A 684 22.80 -16.59 -49.09
N LYS A 685 23.48 -17.76 -48.99
CA LYS A 685 23.99 -18.58 -50.14
C LYS A 685 24.81 -19.81 -49.69
N HIS A 686 24.42 -20.97 -50.24
CA HIS A 686 25.17 -22.15 -50.71
C HIS A 686 26.41 -22.76 -50.01
N ARG A 687 26.26 -24.10 -49.84
CA ARG A 687 27.13 -25.25 -50.24
C ARG A 687 28.25 -25.78 -49.31
N GLU A 688 28.16 -27.11 -49.12
CA GLU A 688 29.22 -28.16 -49.09
C GLU A 688 30.28 -28.05 -47.97
N SER A 689 30.87 -29.08 -47.38
CA SER A 689 30.83 -30.56 -47.40
C SER A 689 31.92 -31.03 -46.41
N CYS A 690 31.84 -32.27 -45.91
CA CYS A 690 32.97 -33.07 -45.34
C CYS A 690 33.61 -32.58 -44.03
N ASP A 691 34.28 -33.38 -43.21
CA ASP A 691 34.32 -34.82 -42.88
C ASP A 691 35.19 -34.91 -41.59
N ASP A 692 35.49 -36.11 -41.12
CA ASP A 692 36.39 -36.50 -40.02
C ASP A 692 35.75 -36.43 -38.61
N GLY A 693 35.50 -37.55 -37.92
CA GLY A 693 36.44 -38.64 -37.61
C GLY A 693 36.96 -38.37 -36.20
N GLN A 694 36.72 -39.15 -35.16
CA GLN A 694 37.08 -40.54 -34.93
C GLN A 694 36.50 -40.94 -33.55
N HIS A 695 35.85 -42.10 -33.41
CA HIS A 695 36.38 -43.30 -32.72
C HIS A 695 36.73 -43.06 -31.22
N ILE A 696 36.11 -43.72 -30.22
CA ILE A 696 36.19 -45.17 -29.96
C ILE A 696 35.22 -45.60 -28.83
N GLU A 697 34.67 -46.79 -29.07
CA GLU A 697 34.21 -47.89 -28.18
C GLU A 697 33.47 -47.59 -26.86
N ARG A 698 32.21 -47.98 -26.65
CA ARG A 698 31.50 -49.28 -26.84
C ARG A 698 31.84 -50.31 -25.75
N ILE A 699 30.76 -50.70 -25.04
CA ILE A 699 30.38 -52.01 -24.45
C ILE A 699 30.15 -51.85 -22.93
N GLY A 700 29.01 -52.17 -22.33
CA GLY A 700 27.80 -52.86 -22.78
C GLY A 700 27.28 -53.75 -21.64
N ARG A 701 25.94 -53.78 -21.46
CA ARG A 701 25.14 -54.80 -20.72
C ARG A 701 25.43 -54.89 -19.20
N SER A 702 24.51 -55.27 -18.30
CA SER A 702 23.11 -55.68 -18.33
C SER A 702 22.66 -55.83 -16.86
N GLN A 703 21.36 -55.66 -16.63
CA GLN A 703 20.52 -56.38 -15.66
C GLN A 703 20.73 -56.25 -14.14
N ASP A 704 19.54 -56.11 -13.52
CA ASP A 704 19.04 -56.78 -12.32
C ASP A 704 19.09 -56.09 -10.94
N ARG A 705 17.85 -55.86 -10.46
CA ARG A 705 17.29 -56.10 -9.11
C ARG A 705 17.79 -55.30 -7.89
N GLY A 706 16.80 -54.68 -7.24
CA GLY A 706 16.37 -55.12 -5.90
C GLY A 706 16.70 -54.20 -4.73
N HIS A 707 15.63 -53.75 -4.06
CA HIS A 707 15.50 -53.36 -2.64
C HIS A 707 16.53 -52.40 -2.03
N HIS A 708 16.07 -51.18 -1.70
CA HIS A 708 15.65 -50.84 -0.34
C HIS A 708 14.74 -49.61 -0.32
#